data_AF-A0A818N880-F1
#
_entry.id   AF-A0A818N880-F1
#
_cell.length_a   1.000
_cell.length_b   1.000
_cell.length_c   1.000
_cell.angle_alpha   90.00
_cell.angle_beta   90.00
_cell.angle_gamma   90.00
#
_symmetry.space_group_name_H-M   'P 1'
#
loop_
_entity.id
_entity.type
_entity.pdbx_description
1 polymer ?
#
loop_
_entity_poly.entity_id
_entity_poly.type
_entity_poly.pdbx_seq_one_letter_code
_entity_poly.pdbx_strand_id
1 'polypeptide(L)'
;MSDLGVPDETFLRLQRKWFDDKERPPNITEHLLKNKLPLPVNECRYMFGCAFESGLEPGQCFIRYQIVDDDGKPLKEPRFETVVGRVIVTKNPCPYAGDMLVLEAVDYPELNCLTDVIVFSTKDERPDPNKIAGSDLDGDHYFVYWGQDLQLSRKVEPLDYTSFAAKVPSNSSPITNVNITNHCYSLLGATSYGEIYNLHANVVEKNLENCEQRTCQKIAIELATMFSAAIDSAKTGYVINRKRLSQIRKTYGTIYPDFLMKNNSYESQSIVGKLYRQAIEYRNANPERFRNQDMDLHANTYNNFRMKNIYSYVEIRTALNIDPHIIYQELKYFCGDKVPDESKIAKCVAIYKKKNEHIEQSIEFSNSLIVLLTNYFFPTYSFYSLILYFICIILISRIIASGHSYIPPKNTDLTGQTIIVTGAASGIGRVSAIEFAKLGAKVIVGIRGQSRAEKIAQLLEHEAHIIGTGRIIGYDLDLSKLSIVKKFADKILEHEQHVNILLNNAGTVQLVHSVTFDELETQFGINHIGHFYLTKLLLPLLIQSKARIVNVSSLGHCFVDDHINYEFPSSSYNVQIAYGQSKLAQIWHAYELQKRYGQQGINAYSLHPGMIFTGITRRAPKLFDFVYQLVLVIVGKSLSEGAQTSLYCSLSNQAKPGKFHGNCKEAKTSPLAYNKKLAEECWEFSERIVNEKTKHF
;
A
#
# COMPACT_ATOMS: atom_id res chain seq x y z
N MET A 1 52.51 17.98 10.39
CA MET A 1 52.76 17.00 11.45
C MET A 1 51.46 16.82 12.23
N SER A 2 50.94 15.61 12.45
CA SER A 2 51.17 14.36 11.69
C SER A 2 50.08 13.29 11.95
N ASP A 3 49.02 13.61 12.69
CA ASP A 3 48.29 12.62 13.50
C ASP A 3 46.77 12.60 13.24
N LEU A 4 46.30 13.20 12.14
CA LEU A 4 44.98 12.93 11.58
C LEU A 4 45.08 11.69 10.69
N GLY A 5 44.94 10.52 11.32
CA GLY A 5 45.03 9.22 10.64
C GLY A 5 44.03 9.09 9.49
N VAL A 6 44.53 8.66 8.33
CA VAL A 6 43.69 8.27 7.19
C VAL A 6 42.93 6.99 7.58
N PRO A 7 41.60 6.92 7.43
CA PRO A 7 40.86 5.67 7.61
C PRO A 7 41.38 4.58 6.68
N ASP A 8 41.67 3.42 7.26
CA ASP A 8 42.36 2.29 6.62
C ASP A 8 41.62 1.71 5.40
N GLU A 9 42.33 0.96 4.53
CA GLU A 9 41.80 0.38 3.28
C GLU A 9 40.53 -0.46 3.49
N THR A 10 40.33 -0.98 4.71
CA THR A 10 39.11 -1.59 5.20
C THR A 10 37.84 -0.82 4.81
N PHE A 11 37.85 0.52 4.89
CA PHE A 11 36.69 1.36 4.57
C PHE A 11 36.27 1.29 3.09
N LEU A 12 37.21 1.04 2.17
CA LEU A 12 36.96 0.96 0.72
C LEU A 12 36.42 -0.40 0.26
N ARG A 13 36.45 -1.43 1.10
CA ARG A 13 36.28 -2.84 0.69
C ARG A 13 34.85 -3.38 0.79
N LEU A 14 33.94 -2.63 1.41
CA LEU A 14 32.68 -3.12 1.98
C LEU A 14 31.40 -2.90 1.12
N GLN A 15 31.52 -2.49 -0.16
CA GLN A 15 30.37 -1.92 -0.90
C GLN A 15 29.74 -2.85 -1.97
N ARG A 16 28.94 -3.87 -1.59
CA ARG A 16 28.10 -4.66 -2.54
C ARG A 16 26.75 -5.16 -1.98
N LYS A 17 25.64 -4.90 -2.72
CA LYS A 17 24.22 -5.24 -2.42
C LYS A 17 23.70 -4.62 -1.10
N TRP A 18 22.41 -4.57 -0.75
CA TRP A 18 21.09 -4.78 -1.41
C TRP A 18 20.14 -3.62 -0.95
N PHE A 19 18.88 -3.38 -1.34
CA PHE A 19 18.00 -3.87 -2.42
C PHE A 19 17.27 -2.62 -3.02
N ASP A 20 15.94 -2.66 -3.25
CA ASP A 20 15.05 -1.59 -3.77
C ASP A 20 13.77 -1.45 -2.91
N ASP A 21 13.15 -0.25 -2.86
CA ASP A 21 11.73 -0.04 -3.22
C ASP A 21 11.43 1.47 -3.48
N LYS A 22 10.17 1.82 -3.81
CA LYS A 22 9.73 3.13 -4.33
C LYS A 22 8.80 3.90 -3.36
N GLU A 23 8.37 5.09 -3.81
CA GLU A 23 7.32 5.96 -3.23
C GLU A 23 7.66 6.82 -2.00
N ARG A 24 8.58 7.78 -2.18
CA ARG A 24 8.47 9.18 -1.68
C ARG A 24 9.48 10.09 -2.41
N PRO A 25 9.34 11.43 -2.35
CA PRO A 25 10.24 12.35 -3.04
C PRO A 25 11.58 12.53 -2.29
N PRO A 26 12.74 12.65 -2.99
CA PRO A 26 14.03 12.79 -2.32
C PRO A 26 14.19 14.12 -1.59
N ASN A 27 14.17 14.09 -0.26
CA ASN A 27 14.95 15.03 0.54
C ASN A 27 16.41 14.54 0.59
N ILE A 28 17.38 15.39 0.97
CA ILE A 28 18.82 15.10 0.80
C ILE A 28 19.29 13.80 1.47
N THR A 29 18.58 13.38 2.53
CA THR A 29 18.71 12.09 3.22
C THR A 29 18.69 10.89 2.28
N GLU A 30 17.85 10.90 1.23
CA GLU A 30 17.74 9.79 0.28
C GLU A 30 18.96 9.70 -0.65
N HIS A 31 19.59 10.83 -0.99
CA HIS A 31 20.86 10.85 -1.72
C HIS A 31 22.00 10.29 -0.85
N LEU A 32 22.01 10.60 0.47
CA LEU A 32 22.99 10.00 1.40
C LEU A 32 22.77 8.49 1.55
N LEU A 33 21.52 8.05 1.77
CA LEU A 33 21.16 6.62 1.89
C LEU A 33 21.50 5.81 0.61
N LYS A 34 21.32 6.39 -0.58
CA LYS A 34 21.65 5.75 -1.87
C LYS A 34 23.14 5.48 -2.08
N ASN A 35 24.04 6.12 -1.32
CA ASN A 35 25.49 5.89 -1.42
C ASN A 35 26.01 4.71 -0.56
N LYS A 36 25.15 4.13 0.29
CA LYS A 36 25.42 2.87 1.04
C LYS A 36 26.76 2.88 1.78
N LEU A 37 26.89 3.79 2.75
CA LEU A 37 27.89 3.65 3.80
C LEU A 37 27.58 2.38 4.61
N PRO A 38 28.52 1.44 4.76
CA PRO A 38 28.33 0.27 5.60
C PRO A 38 28.28 0.71 7.06
N LEU A 39 27.21 0.32 7.76
CA LEU A 39 27.12 0.48 9.21
C LEU A 39 27.78 -0.74 9.87
N PRO A 40 28.59 -0.58 10.92
CA PRO A 40 29.10 -1.72 11.68
C PRO A 40 27.93 -2.42 12.39
N VAL A 41 27.44 -3.52 11.82
CA VAL A 41 26.20 -4.20 12.26
C VAL A 41 26.29 -4.90 13.63
N ASN A 42 27.43 -4.79 14.31
CA ASN A 42 27.62 -5.23 15.70
C ASN A 42 27.75 -4.05 16.68
N GLU A 43 27.72 -2.81 16.18
CA GLU A 43 28.02 -1.58 16.95
C GLU A 43 26.98 -0.47 16.75
N CYS A 44 26.04 -0.59 15.80
CA CYS A 44 24.93 0.36 15.65
C CYS A 44 23.68 -0.20 14.92
N ARG A 45 22.55 0.50 15.09
CA ARG A 45 21.25 0.25 14.42
C ARG A 45 20.51 1.55 14.12
N TYR A 46 19.54 1.47 13.21
CA TYR A 46 18.36 2.34 13.25
C TYR A 46 17.25 1.63 14.03
N MET A 47 16.61 2.34 14.96
CA MET A 47 15.63 1.79 15.90
C MET A 47 14.43 2.73 16.02
N PHE A 48 13.25 2.18 16.31
CA PHE A 48 12.11 2.98 16.77
C PHE A 48 12.32 3.40 18.23
N GLY A 49 11.90 4.60 18.60
CA GLY A 49 11.82 5.00 20.00
C GLY A 49 10.58 4.48 20.70
N CYS A 50 10.69 4.20 22.00
CA CYS A 50 9.61 3.88 22.91
C CYS A 50 9.83 4.60 24.25
N ALA A 51 8.74 4.90 24.97
CA ALA A 51 8.78 5.39 26.35
C ALA A 51 8.55 4.26 27.35
N PHE A 52 9.12 4.35 28.56
CA PHE A 52 8.75 3.49 29.68
C PHE A 52 8.71 4.28 30.99
N GLU A 53 7.52 4.36 31.59
CA GLU A 53 7.20 5.30 32.68
C GLU A 53 7.74 4.88 34.05
N SER A 54 7.93 3.58 34.30
CA SER A 54 8.13 3.03 35.65
C SER A 54 9.52 2.45 35.92
N GLY A 55 10.22 1.92 34.92
CA GLY A 55 11.49 1.17 35.12
C GLY A 55 12.76 2.02 35.10
N LEU A 56 13.12 2.56 33.93
CA LEU A 56 14.43 3.18 33.66
C LEU A 56 14.62 4.52 34.41
N GLU A 57 15.84 4.81 34.87
CA GLU A 57 16.18 6.12 35.47
C GLU A 57 16.53 7.18 34.39
N PRO A 58 16.47 8.49 34.69
CA PRO A 58 16.86 9.54 33.75
C PRO A 58 18.29 9.37 33.22
N GLY A 59 18.48 9.50 31.90
CA GLY A 59 19.77 9.23 31.25
C GLY A 59 20.04 7.75 30.95
N GLN A 60 19.16 6.83 31.36
CA GLN A 60 19.22 5.42 30.98
C GLN A 60 18.29 5.09 29.81
N CYS A 61 18.68 4.07 29.03
CA CYS A 61 17.83 3.44 28.03
C CYS A 61 17.91 1.90 28.11
N PHE A 62 16.90 1.22 27.60
CA PHE A 62 16.98 -0.21 27.29
C PHE A 62 17.06 -0.38 25.77
N ILE A 63 18.01 -1.18 25.30
CA ILE A 63 18.24 -1.45 23.88
C ILE A 63 18.49 -2.94 23.72
N ARG A 64 17.70 -3.59 22.85
CA ARG A 64 17.87 -5.00 22.49
C ARG A 64 17.64 -5.15 20.99
N TYR A 65 18.55 -5.81 20.28
CA TYR A 65 18.54 -5.91 18.81
C TYR A 65 18.58 -7.37 18.33
N GLN A 66 18.14 -7.62 17.10
CA GLN A 66 18.36 -8.90 16.43
C GLN A 66 19.79 -8.99 15.86
N ILE A 67 20.47 -10.10 16.12
CA ILE A 67 21.76 -10.43 15.50
C ILE A 67 21.53 -10.75 14.02
N VAL A 68 22.37 -10.19 13.16
CA VAL A 68 22.36 -10.35 11.70
C VAL A 68 23.66 -10.98 11.20
N ASP A 69 23.69 -11.45 9.96
CA ASP A 69 24.92 -11.84 9.26
C ASP A 69 25.73 -10.62 8.77
N ASP A 70 26.94 -10.87 8.23
CA ASP A 70 27.83 -9.82 7.70
C ASP A 70 27.22 -9.04 6.51
N ASP A 71 26.21 -9.59 5.84
CA ASP A 71 25.42 -8.92 4.79
C ASP A 71 24.25 -8.08 5.38
N GLY A 72 24.09 -8.03 6.70
CA GLY A 72 23.04 -7.31 7.43
C GLY A 72 21.68 -8.01 7.46
N LYS A 73 21.60 -9.32 7.21
CA LYS A 73 20.34 -10.08 7.15
C LYS A 73 20.03 -10.83 8.45
N PRO A 74 18.76 -11.01 8.83
CA PRO A 74 18.36 -11.87 9.93
C PRO A 74 18.94 -13.29 9.83
N LEU A 75 19.52 -13.79 10.93
CA LEU A 75 19.95 -15.18 11.05
C LEU A 75 18.78 -16.15 10.89
N LYS A 76 19.03 -17.35 10.33
CA LYS A 76 18.03 -18.42 10.14
C LYS A 76 17.31 -18.83 11.43
N GLU A 77 18.03 -18.79 12.55
CA GLU A 77 17.49 -18.89 13.90
C GLU A 77 17.63 -17.50 14.55
N PRO A 78 16.53 -16.82 14.91
CA PRO A 78 16.60 -15.51 15.54
C PRO A 78 17.37 -15.56 16.86
N ARG A 79 18.41 -14.73 16.97
CA ARG A 79 19.17 -14.48 18.19
C ARG A 79 19.12 -12.99 18.49
N PHE A 80 19.18 -12.64 19.77
CA PHE A 80 19.02 -11.26 20.24
C PHE A 80 20.04 -10.96 21.33
N GLU A 81 20.53 -9.73 21.34
CA GLU A 81 21.48 -9.22 22.33
C GLU A 81 20.96 -7.91 22.92
N THR A 82 21.19 -7.71 24.22
CA THR A 82 20.88 -6.48 24.95
C THR A 82 22.17 -5.66 25.05
N VAL A 83 22.14 -4.39 24.67
CA VAL A 83 23.28 -3.47 24.82
C VAL A 83 23.38 -3.03 26.28
N VAL A 84 24.60 -3.01 26.83
CA VAL A 84 24.87 -2.49 28.18
C VAL A 84 26.08 -1.56 28.13
N GLY A 85 26.01 -0.41 28.81
CA GLY A 85 27.06 0.60 28.87
C GLY A 85 26.78 1.84 28.00
N ARG A 86 27.82 2.64 27.72
CA ARG A 86 27.69 3.91 26.99
C ARG A 86 27.15 3.71 25.57
N VAL A 87 26.09 4.46 25.24
CA VAL A 87 25.58 4.59 23.87
C VAL A 87 25.47 6.05 23.43
N ILE A 88 25.51 6.28 22.12
CA ILE A 88 25.25 7.55 21.46
C ILE A 88 23.97 7.40 20.64
N VAL A 89 23.06 8.35 20.80
CA VAL A 89 21.75 8.39 20.14
C VAL A 89 21.65 9.66 19.30
N THR A 90 21.18 9.55 18.05
CA THR A 90 20.85 10.70 17.19
C THR A 90 19.50 10.51 16.51
N LYS A 91 18.71 11.58 16.36
CA LYS A 91 17.51 11.59 15.50
C LYS A 91 17.91 12.12 14.12
N ASN A 92 17.38 11.51 13.05
CA ASN A 92 17.89 11.70 11.69
C ASN A 92 16.99 12.63 10.85
N PRO A 93 17.54 13.56 10.03
CA PRO A 93 18.95 13.88 9.85
C PRO A 93 19.56 14.57 11.08
N CYS A 94 20.80 14.22 11.42
CA CYS A 94 21.60 14.87 12.46
C CYS A 94 22.65 15.81 11.81
N PRO A 95 22.30 17.07 11.48
CA PRO A 95 23.21 17.99 10.76
C PRO A 95 24.34 18.57 11.62
N TYR A 96 24.24 18.55 12.95
CA TYR A 96 25.22 19.14 13.85
C TYR A 96 25.58 18.19 15.01
N ALA A 97 26.82 18.23 15.48
CA ALA A 97 27.29 17.41 16.61
C ALA A 97 26.63 17.74 17.96
N GLY A 98 25.83 18.81 18.04
CA GLY A 98 25.00 19.14 19.21
C GLY A 98 23.70 18.35 19.29
N ASP A 99 23.25 17.74 18.20
CA ASP A 99 22.03 16.89 18.14
C ASP A 99 22.35 15.41 18.45
N MET A 100 23.34 15.18 19.34
CA MET A 100 23.78 13.86 19.79
C MET A 100 23.60 13.73 21.30
N LEU A 101 22.85 12.72 21.74
CA LEU A 101 22.65 12.42 23.16
C LEU A 101 23.52 11.22 23.56
N VAL A 102 24.07 11.25 24.79
CA VAL A 102 24.84 10.14 25.36
C VAL A 102 24.05 9.57 26.53
N LEU A 103 23.68 8.29 26.43
CA LEU A 103 22.89 7.57 27.44
C LEU A 103 23.68 6.36 27.95
N GLU A 104 23.22 5.80 29.06
CA GLU A 104 23.65 4.50 29.57
C GLU A 104 22.60 3.42 29.22
N ALA A 105 22.97 2.48 28.36
CA ALA A 105 22.16 1.30 28.11
C ALA A 105 22.26 0.34 29.29
N VAL A 106 21.12 -0.15 29.77
CA VAL A 106 21.03 -1.10 30.88
C VAL A 106 20.17 -2.31 30.49
N ASP A 107 20.51 -3.49 31.01
CA ASP A 107 19.60 -4.64 30.93
C ASP A 107 18.45 -4.45 31.92
N TYR A 108 17.24 -4.69 31.45
CA TYR A 108 16.02 -4.56 32.23
C TYR A 108 15.11 -5.74 31.86
N PRO A 109 15.14 -6.85 32.62
CA PRO A 109 14.63 -8.13 32.13
C PRO A 109 13.15 -8.19 31.72
N GLU A 110 12.31 -7.29 32.24
CA GLU A 110 10.89 -7.21 31.89
C GLU A 110 10.67 -6.67 30.45
N LEU A 111 11.62 -5.90 29.91
CA LEU A 111 11.57 -5.33 28.56
C LEU A 111 12.13 -6.27 27.48
N ASN A 112 12.60 -7.48 27.84
CA ASN A 112 13.16 -8.47 26.91
C ASN A 112 12.19 -9.01 25.83
N CYS A 113 10.90 -8.65 25.90
CA CYS A 113 9.93 -8.87 24.84
C CYS A 113 10.03 -7.87 23.67
N LEU A 114 10.76 -6.76 23.86
CA LEU A 114 10.99 -5.72 22.86
C LEU A 114 12.33 -5.96 22.14
N THR A 115 12.35 -5.75 20.82
CA THR A 115 13.51 -5.97 19.95
C THR A 115 13.55 -4.94 18.83
N ASP A 116 14.76 -4.49 18.48
CA ASP A 116 15.06 -3.48 17.45
C ASP A 116 14.41 -2.10 17.73
N VAL A 117 14.22 -1.81 19.01
CA VAL A 117 13.78 -0.53 19.56
C VAL A 117 14.77 0.00 20.60
N ILE A 118 14.74 1.32 20.81
CA ILE A 118 15.35 1.99 21.96
C ILE A 118 14.24 2.51 22.88
N VAL A 119 14.29 2.10 24.15
CA VAL A 119 13.33 2.50 25.18
C VAL A 119 13.97 3.54 26.07
N PHE A 120 13.35 4.72 26.20
CA PHE A 120 13.82 5.83 27.02
C PHE A 120 13.06 5.90 28.36
N SER A 121 13.72 6.42 29.40
CA SER A 121 13.04 6.85 30.62
C SER A 121 12.16 8.08 30.37
N THR A 122 11.02 8.13 31.04
CA THR A 122 10.17 9.34 31.15
C THR A 122 9.98 9.79 32.60
N LYS A 123 10.91 9.45 33.51
CA LYS A 123 10.90 9.91 34.91
C LYS A 123 11.36 11.37 35.09
N ASP A 124 12.02 11.94 34.09
CA ASP A 124 12.47 13.33 34.05
C ASP A 124 11.32 14.27 33.64
N GLU A 125 11.24 15.48 34.23
CA GLU A 125 10.30 16.53 33.81
C GLU A 125 10.48 16.88 32.32
N ARG A 126 11.69 16.72 31.79
CA ARG A 126 12.00 16.75 30.36
C ARG A 126 12.59 15.39 29.97
N PRO A 127 11.79 14.45 29.42
CA PRO A 127 12.30 13.15 28.95
C PRO A 127 13.45 13.27 27.94
N ASP A 128 14.28 12.23 27.85
CA ASP A 128 15.49 12.23 27.02
C ASP A 128 15.24 12.47 25.51
N PRO A 129 14.16 11.96 24.87
CA PRO A 129 13.76 12.37 23.51
C PRO A 129 13.58 13.89 23.34
N ASN A 130 13.00 14.56 24.32
CA ASN A 130 12.75 16.01 24.29
C ASN A 130 14.06 16.83 24.38
N LYS A 131 15.22 16.16 24.58
CA LYS A 131 16.57 16.75 24.59
C LYS A 131 17.25 16.66 23.22
N ILE A 132 16.69 15.92 22.24
CA ILE A 132 17.33 15.65 20.95
C ILE A 132 16.44 16.00 19.74
N ALA A 133 16.91 16.95 18.91
CA ALA A 133 16.31 17.36 17.61
C ALA A 133 14.77 17.57 17.57
N GLY A 134 14.14 17.91 18.70
CA GLY A 134 12.68 18.05 18.79
C GLY A 134 11.94 16.73 18.59
N SER A 135 12.36 15.68 19.29
CA SER A 135 11.66 14.38 19.30
C SER A 135 10.56 14.32 20.36
N ASP A 136 9.43 13.69 20.00
CA ASP A 136 8.24 13.51 20.84
C ASP A 136 7.66 12.07 20.78
N LEU A 137 8.41 11.13 20.20
CA LEU A 137 8.07 9.69 20.08
C LEU A 137 6.83 9.35 19.23
N ASP A 138 6.36 10.23 18.33
CA ASP A 138 5.15 10.01 17.49
C ASP A 138 5.26 8.90 16.40
N GLY A 139 6.35 8.13 16.40
CA GLY A 139 6.82 7.30 15.30
C GLY A 139 8.31 7.48 14.97
N ASP A 140 9.02 8.26 15.78
CA ASP A 140 10.41 8.64 15.57
C ASP A 140 11.41 7.47 15.46
N HIS A 141 12.33 7.64 14.51
CA HIS A 141 13.48 6.76 14.28
C HIS A 141 14.79 7.40 14.76
N TYR A 142 15.59 6.61 15.47
CA TYR A 142 16.88 7.00 16.01
C TYR A 142 17.98 6.16 15.38
N PHE A 143 19.11 6.78 15.07
CA PHE A 143 20.37 6.07 14.92
C PHE A 143 20.98 5.90 16.31
N VAL A 144 21.30 4.66 16.66
CA VAL A 144 21.87 4.29 17.97
C VAL A 144 23.17 3.55 17.72
N TYR A 145 24.25 4.02 18.35
CA TYR A 145 25.60 3.47 18.21
C TYR A 145 26.22 3.25 19.59
N TRP A 146 26.87 2.10 19.76
CA TRP A 146 27.45 1.61 21.02
C TRP A 146 28.91 1.12 20.87
N GLY A 147 29.52 1.35 19.70
CA GLY A 147 30.97 1.27 19.54
C GLY A 147 31.70 2.26 20.46
N GLN A 148 32.99 2.01 20.70
CA GLN A 148 33.79 2.77 21.69
C GLN A 148 34.81 3.71 21.04
N ASP A 149 34.97 3.66 19.72
CA ASP A 149 35.86 4.52 18.93
C ASP A 149 35.32 5.95 18.77
N LEU A 150 34.01 6.17 18.71
CA LEU A 150 33.43 7.52 18.62
C LEU A 150 33.45 8.23 19.98
N GLN A 151 34.56 8.90 20.27
CA GLN A 151 34.75 9.76 21.43
C GLN A 151 34.24 11.18 21.15
N LEU A 152 33.39 11.71 22.04
CA LEU A 152 32.92 13.10 21.96
C LEU A 152 33.82 13.99 22.83
N SER A 153 34.45 14.99 22.22
CA SER A 153 35.44 15.87 22.87
C SER A 153 34.85 16.86 23.88
N ARG A 154 33.52 17.03 23.91
CA ARG A 154 32.82 17.98 24.77
C ARG A 154 31.40 17.49 25.06
N LYS A 155 30.93 17.67 26.30
CA LYS A 155 29.51 17.63 26.67
C LYS A 155 28.99 19.07 26.82
N VAL A 156 27.70 19.28 26.55
CA VAL A 156 26.97 20.54 26.75
C VAL A 156 25.56 20.22 27.24
N GLU A 157 24.96 21.13 28.01
CA GLU A 157 23.58 20.97 28.45
C GLU A 157 22.59 21.14 27.28
N PRO A 158 21.52 20.33 27.18
CA PRO A 158 20.52 20.45 26.12
C PRO A 158 19.79 21.79 26.15
N LEU A 159 19.82 22.52 25.04
CA LEU A 159 19.08 23.78 24.86
C LEU A 159 17.58 23.56 25.13
N ASP A 160 17.01 24.39 26.00
CA ASP A 160 15.57 24.43 26.26
C ASP A 160 14.89 25.43 25.30
N TYR A 161 13.75 25.01 24.76
CA TYR A 161 12.91 25.76 23.83
C TYR A 161 11.44 25.66 24.26
N THR A 162 11.17 25.77 25.56
CA THR A 162 9.86 25.69 26.20
C THR A 162 8.78 26.40 25.37
N SER A 163 7.76 25.66 24.92
CA SER A 163 6.73 26.19 24.02
C SER A 163 6.04 27.43 24.62
N PHE A 164 5.86 28.47 23.80
CA PHE A 164 5.19 29.70 24.21
C PHE A 164 3.78 29.40 24.73
N ALA A 165 3.43 29.95 25.90
CA ALA A 165 2.08 29.85 26.43
C ALA A 165 1.05 30.31 25.38
N ALA A 166 0.03 29.48 25.12
CA ALA A 166 -0.96 29.77 24.10
C ALA A 166 -1.73 31.05 24.43
N LYS A 167 -1.93 31.92 23.42
CA LYS A 167 -2.71 33.14 23.56
C LYS A 167 -4.19 32.82 23.74
N VAL A 168 -4.61 32.58 24.98
CA VAL A 168 -6.01 32.50 25.38
C VAL A 168 -6.71 33.81 24.99
N PRO A 169 -7.77 33.79 24.14
CA PRO A 169 -8.54 34.99 23.84
C PRO A 169 -9.21 35.53 25.11
N SER A 170 -9.03 36.82 25.39
CA SER A 170 -9.49 37.42 26.66
C SER A 170 -11.02 37.57 26.79
N ASN A 171 -11.79 37.26 25.74
CA ASN A 171 -13.25 37.38 25.72
C ASN A 171 -13.90 36.06 25.30
N SER A 172 -14.94 35.65 26.04
CA SER A 172 -15.79 34.48 25.76
C SER A 172 -16.84 34.74 24.66
N SER A 173 -16.50 35.52 23.64
CA SER A 173 -17.41 35.87 22.53
C SER A 173 -17.53 34.71 21.53
N PRO A 174 -18.68 34.51 20.86
CA PRO A 174 -18.83 33.49 19.82
C PRO A 174 -17.79 33.64 18.71
N ILE A 175 -17.16 32.53 18.31
CA ILE A 175 -16.17 32.51 17.23
C ILE A 175 -16.89 32.82 15.90
N THR A 176 -16.59 33.97 15.30
CA THR A 176 -17.14 34.34 13.99
C THR A 176 -16.22 33.92 12.84
N ASN A 177 -16.77 33.88 11.62
CA ASN A 177 -15.97 33.68 10.41
C ASN A 177 -14.84 34.72 10.25
N VAL A 178 -15.01 35.94 10.79
CA VAL A 178 -13.94 36.96 10.81
C VAL A 178 -12.82 36.57 11.77
N ASN A 179 -13.12 35.97 12.94
CA ASN A 179 -12.09 35.47 13.86
C ASN A 179 -11.29 34.33 13.24
N ILE A 180 -11.98 33.36 12.62
CA ILE A 180 -11.35 32.24 11.90
C ILE A 180 -10.47 32.76 10.76
N THR A 181 -11.00 33.68 9.95
CA THR A 181 -10.27 34.30 8.82
C THR A 181 -9.01 35.03 9.28
N ASN A 182 -9.10 35.84 10.34
CA ASN A 182 -7.95 36.56 10.89
C ASN A 182 -6.92 35.63 11.54
N HIS A 183 -7.34 34.51 12.12
CA HIS A 183 -6.43 33.47 12.61
C HIS A 183 -5.71 32.78 11.44
N CYS A 184 -6.42 32.33 10.41
CA CYS A 184 -5.80 31.77 9.20
C CYS A 184 -4.81 32.75 8.54
N TYR A 185 -5.13 34.04 8.46
CA TYR A 185 -4.20 35.05 7.95
C TYR A 185 -2.96 35.26 8.83
N SER A 186 -3.07 35.19 10.17
CA SER A 186 -1.91 35.30 11.05
C SER A 186 -0.97 34.09 10.93
N LEU A 187 -1.52 32.89 10.73
CA LEU A 187 -0.74 31.67 10.44
C LEU A 187 -0.03 31.74 9.08
N LEU A 188 -0.68 32.25 8.02
CA LEU A 188 -0.01 32.57 6.75
C LEU A 188 1.11 33.63 6.91
N GLY A 189 1.05 34.43 7.98
CA GLY A 189 2.14 35.32 8.42
C GLY A 189 3.31 34.61 9.12
N ALA A 190 3.12 33.40 9.65
CA ALA A 190 4.11 32.66 10.43
C ALA A 190 4.93 31.63 9.62
N THR A 191 4.50 31.24 8.41
CA THR A 191 5.11 30.18 7.57
C THR A 191 6.47 30.52 6.93
N SER A 192 7.41 31.10 7.70
CA SER A 192 8.82 31.29 7.29
C SER A 192 9.77 30.23 7.85
N TYR A 193 9.29 29.12 8.44
CA TYR A 193 10.15 28.07 9.03
C TYR A 193 11.25 27.59 8.06
N GLY A 194 10.93 27.35 6.79
CA GLY A 194 11.92 26.96 5.77
C GLY A 194 12.94 28.06 5.45
N GLU A 195 12.57 29.33 5.53
CA GLU A 195 13.48 30.47 5.36
C GLU A 195 14.44 30.57 6.57
N ILE A 196 13.92 30.38 7.78
CA ILE A 196 14.70 30.37 9.02
C ILE A 196 15.69 29.21 9.03
N TYR A 197 15.26 27.99 8.66
CA TYR A 197 16.11 26.81 8.58
C TYR A 197 17.30 26.98 7.62
N ASN A 198 17.02 27.42 6.38
CA ASN A 198 18.08 27.65 5.38
C ASN A 198 19.05 28.76 5.82
N LEU A 199 18.58 29.74 6.59
CA LEU A 199 19.41 30.81 7.14
C LEU A 199 20.24 30.34 8.34
N HIS A 200 19.67 29.52 9.24
CA HIS A 200 20.35 28.91 10.38
C HIS A 200 21.51 28.02 9.91
N ALA A 201 21.24 27.07 9.02
CA ALA A 201 22.26 26.17 8.48
C ALA A 201 23.43 26.93 7.83
N ASN A 202 23.12 28.01 7.11
CA ASN A 202 24.14 28.87 6.49
C ASN A 202 24.91 29.74 7.50
N VAL A 203 24.29 30.16 8.61
CA VAL A 203 24.98 30.85 9.71
C VAL A 203 25.94 29.90 10.43
N VAL A 204 25.54 28.64 10.68
CA VAL A 204 26.41 27.65 11.31
C VAL A 204 27.56 27.25 10.38
N GLU A 205 27.27 26.82 9.15
CA GLU A 205 28.27 26.33 8.18
C GLU A 205 29.36 27.38 7.88
N LYS A 206 29.00 28.66 7.68
CA LYS A 206 29.97 29.75 7.44
C LYS A 206 30.92 30.02 8.61
N ASN A 207 30.61 29.51 9.80
CA ASN A 207 31.33 29.81 11.02
C ASN A 207 31.93 28.56 11.68
N LEU A 208 32.03 27.41 11.00
CA LEU A 208 32.52 26.15 11.58
C LEU A 208 33.87 26.29 12.30
N GLU A 209 34.83 26.98 11.69
CA GLU A 209 36.16 27.24 12.28
C GLU A 209 36.14 28.33 13.38
N ASN A 210 35.05 29.07 13.48
CA ASN A 210 34.84 30.22 14.38
C ASN A 210 33.59 30.04 15.27
N CYS A 211 33.15 28.80 15.52
CA CYS A 211 31.92 28.49 16.25
C CYS A 211 31.92 29.00 17.71
N GLU A 212 33.09 29.35 18.26
CA GLU A 212 33.21 29.95 19.60
C GLU A 212 33.01 31.49 19.61
N GLN A 213 32.86 32.13 18.45
CA GLN A 213 32.49 33.54 18.39
C GLN A 213 31.07 33.75 18.93
N ARG A 214 30.99 34.32 20.13
CA ARG A 214 29.77 34.61 20.91
C ARG A 214 28.67 35.36 20.13
N THR A 215 29.02 36.07 19.06
CA THR A 215 28.06 36.74 18.15
C THR A 215 27.35 35.74 17.23
N CYS A 216 28.09 34.80 16.64
CA CYS A 216 27.56 33.81 15.72
C CYS A 216 26.68 32.79 16.47
N GLN A 217 27.11 32.37 17.66
CA GLN A 217 26.32 31.55 18.57
C GLN A 217 24.96 32.19 18.90
N LYS A 218 24.95 33.48 19.28
CA LYS A 218 23.71 34.23 19.58
C LYS A 218 22.74 34.25 18.39
N ILE A 219 23.25 34.41 17.17
CA ILE A 219 22.42 34.49 15.96
C ILE A 219 21.90 33.10 15.56
N ALA A 220 22.68 32.03 15.74
CA ALA A 220 22.20 30.66 15.57
C ALA A 220 21.08 30.34 16.57
N ILE A 221 21.29 30.60 17.87
CA ILE A 221 20.27 30.41 18.92
C ILE A 221 19.02 31.25 18.63
N GLU A 222 19.17 32.52 18.26
CA GLU A 222 18.05 33.40 17.89
C GLU A 222 17.23 32.83 16.72
N LEU A 223 17.88 32.28 15.69
CA LEU A 223 17.21 31.62 14.57
C LEU A 223 16.55 30.29 15.00
N ALA A 224 17.17 29.50 15.87
CA ALA A 224 16.58 28.26 16.40
C ALA A 224 15.33 28.53 17.24
N THR A 225 15.35 29.54 18.11
CA THR A 225 14.16 30.01 18.85
C THR A 225 13.08 30.52 17.89
N MET A 226 13.43 31.25 16.83
CA MET A 226 12.45 31.67 15.80
C MET A 226 11.89 30.49 15.01
N PHE A 227 12.65 29.41 14.81
CA PHE A 227 12.21 28.20 14.11
C PHE A 227 11.18 27.42 14.95
N SER A 228 11.48 27.16 16.23
CA SER A 228 10.53 26.59 17.20
C SER A 228 9.24 27.43 17.26
N ALA A 229 9.37 28.74 17.43
CA ALA A 229 8.24 29.68 17.48
C ALA A 229 7.40 29.72 16.18
N ALA A 230 7.97 29.35 15.03
CA ALA A 230 7.27 29.27 13.75
C ALA A 230 6.55 27.93 13.53
N ILE A 231 7.03 26.83 14.15
CA ILE A 231 6.33 25.53 14.12
C ILE A 231 5.11 25.59 15.05
N ASP A 232 5.31 26.02 16.29
CA ASP A 232 4.23 26.09 17.28
C ASP A 232 3.28 27.29 17.10
N SER A 233 3.46 28.12 16.07
CA SER A 233 2.60 29.29 15.82
C SER A 233 1.12 28.92 15.67
N ALA A 234 0.82 27.74 15.10
CA ALA A 234 -0.53 27.21 14.94
C ALA A 234 -1.21 26.87 16.28
N LYS A 235 -0.44 26.36 17.26
CA LYS A 235 -0.93 26.02 18.60
C LYS A 235 -1.01 27.25 19.51
N THR A 236 -0.07 28.18 19.36
CA THR A 236 0.20 29.25 20.34
C THR A 236 -0.35 30.62 19.95
N GLY A 237 -0.59 30.86 18.65
CA GLY A 237 -0.86 32.21 18.13
C GLY A 237 0.34 33.15 18.20
N TYR A 238 1.56 32.63 18.40
CA TYR A 238 2.79 33.42 18.34
C TYR A 238 3.12 33.79 16.88
N VAL A 239 3.68 34.99 16.67
CA VAL A 239 4.08 35.47 15.34
C VAL A 239 5.51 36.00 15.42
N ILE A 240 6.39 35.40 14.62
CA ILE A 240 7.83 35.69 14.57
C ILE A 240 8.15 37.14 14.16
N ASN A 241 9.27 37.66 14.66
CA ASN A 241 9.76 39.00 14.33
C ASN A 241 10.36 39.06 12.91
N ARG A 242 9.49 39.20 11.89
CA ARG A 242 9.89 39.33 10.47
C ARG A 242 10.86 40.49 10.20
N LYS A 243 10.82 41.60 10.95
CA LYS A 243 11.77 42.71 10.80
C LYS A 243 13.19 42.25 11.15
N ARG A 244 13.35 41.53 12.26
CA ARG A 244 14.63 40.97 12.71
C ARG A 244 15.12 39.85 11.79
N LEU A 245 14.25 38.93 11.38
CA LEU A 245 14.59 37.89 10.39
C LEU A 245 15.11 38.51 9.07
N SER A 246 14.49 39.59 8.60
CA SER A 246 14.93 40.34 7.41
C SER A 246 16.31 40.98 7.57
N GLN A 247 16.67 41.48 8.77
CA GLN A 247 18.02 41.96 9.06
C GLN A 247 19.05 40.83 8.97
N ILE A 248 18.82 39.71 9.68
CA ILE A 248 19.74 38.56 9.68
C ILE A 248 19.89 38.00 8.26
N ARG A 249 18.80 37.92 7.49
CA ARG A 249 18.83 37.52 6.08
C ARG A 249 19.69 38.43 5.22
N LYS A 250 19.62 39.77 5.40
CA LYS A 250 20.46 40.72 4.65
C LYS A 250 21.96 40.53 4.93
N THR A 251 22.33 40.18 6.16
CA THR A 251 23.74 39.97 6.55
C THR A 251 24.27 38.60 6.11
N TYR A 252 23.53 37.51 6.34
CA TYR A 252 24.06 36.14 6.18
C TYR A 252 23.50 35.39 4.96
N GLY A 253 22.28 35.73 4.53
CA GLY A 253 21.48 34.98 3.55
C GLY A 253 21.68 35.35 2.08
N THR A 254 22.88 35.83 1.72
CA THR A 254 23.25 36.27 0.35
C THR A 254 23.77 35.14 -0.53
N ILE A 255 24.55 34.23 0.05
CA ILE A 255 25.15 33.03 -0.57
C ILE A 255 25.08 31.88 0.45
N TYR A 256 24.78 30.66 0.00
CA TYR A 256 24.50 29.48 0.85
C TYR A 256 25.48 28.34 0.54
N PRO A 257 25.67 27.32 1.41
CA PRO A 257 26.41 26.13 1.01
C PRO A 257 25.72 25.39 -0.15
N ASP A 258 26.53 24.74 -0.98
CA ASP A 258 26.15 23.92 -2.13
C ASP A 258 25.10 22.85 -1.80
N PHE A 259 25.21 22.19 -0.65
CA PHE A 259 24.23 21.20 -0.19
C PHE A 259 22.83 21.76 0.09
N LEU A 260 22.65 23.09 0.18
CA LEU A 260 21.31 23.71 0.23
C LEU A 260 20.72 24.02 -1.15
N MET A 261 21.40 23.68 -2.24
CA MET A 261 20.91 23.74 -3.63
C MET A 261 20.31 25.11 -4.00
N LYS A 262 21.03 26.20 -3.71
CA LYS A 262 20.63 27.58 -4.04
C LYS A 262 21.40 28.12 -5.23
N ASN A 263 20.73 28.90 -6.07
CA ASN A 263 21.29 29.54 -7.28
C ASN A 263 22.55 30.38 -7.05
N ASN A 264 22.79 30.84 -5.80
CA ASN A 264 24.04 31.47 -5.39
C ASN A 264 24.60 30.69 -4.20
N SER A 265 25.63 29.88 -4.44
CA SER A 265 26.19 28.97 -3.45
C SER A 265 27.73 28.90 -3.47
N TYR A 266 28.30 28.48 -2.34
CA TYR A 266 29.72 28.18 -2.16
C TYR A 266 29.93 26.70 -1.81
N GLU A 267 31.11 26.16 -2.10
CA GLU A 267 31.46 24.79 -1.77
C GLU A 267 31.64 24.61 -0.25
N SER A 268 30.73 23.89 0.40
CA SER A 268 30.84 23.56 1.84
C SER A 268 32.02 22.63 2.09
N GLN A 269 32.84 22.95 3.11
CA GLN A 269 33.97 22.13 3.52
C GLN A 269 33.66 21.19 4.70
N SER A 270 32.44 21.25 5.25
CA SER A 270 31.96 20.28 6.23
C SER A 270 31.78 18.89 5.62
N ILE A 271 31.61 17.89 6.49
CA ILE A 271 31.33 16.51 6.08
C ILE A 271 30.05 16.42 5.25
N VAL A 272 29.04 17.27 5.53
CA VAL A 272 27.77 17.31 4.80
C VAL A 272 27.96 17.79 3.36
N GLY A 273 28.76 18.85 3.15
CA GLY A 273 29.12 19.30 1.80
C GLY A 273 29.88 18.25 1.00
N LYS A 274 30.90 17.64 1.62
CA LYS A 274 31.73 16.59 0.98
C LYS A 274 30.90 15.37 0.58
N LEU A 275 30.04 14.87 1.47
CA LEU A 275 29.11 13.77 1.18
C LEU A 275 28.07 14.16 0.11
N TYR A 276 27.57 15.39 0.11
CA TYR A 276 26.68 15.90 -0.93
C TYR A 276 27.34 15.87 -2.31
N ARG A 277 28.58 16.34 -2.44
CA ARG A 277 29.31 16.33 -3.72
C ARG A 277 29.60 14.90 -4.21
N GLN A 278 30.05 14.01 -3.34
CA GLN A 278 30.20 12.58 -3.65
C GLN A 278 28.87 11.94 -4.12
N ALA A 279 27.74 12.31 -3.51
CA ALA A 279 26.43 11.82 -3.92
C ALA A 279 25.99 12.35 -5.30
N ILE A 280 26.34 13.60 -5.65
CA ILE A 280 26.12 14.19 -6.97
C ILE A 280 27.01 13.51 -8.02
N GLU A 281 28.29 13.26 -7.73
CA GLU A 281 29.20 12.51 -8.60
C GLU A 281 28.68 11.09 -8.86
N TYR A 282 28.26 10.36 -7.81
CA TYR A 282 27.68 9.03 -7.95
C TYR A 282 26.39 9.03 -8.79
N ARG A 283 25.50 10.02 -8.58
CA ARG A 283 24.29 10.21 -9.38
C ARG A 283 24.62 10.42 -10.86
N ASN A 284 25.58 11.30 -11.15
CA ASN A 284 26.00 11.63 -12.52
C ASN A 284 26.68 10.46 -13.23
N ALA A 285 27.39 9.59 -12.48
CA ALA A 285 27.99 8.36 -13.00
C ALA A 285 26.98 7.22 -13.24
N ASN A 286 25.76 7.30 -12.70
CA ASN A 286 24.73 6.25 -12.76
C ASN A 286 23.37 6.75 -13.32
N PRO A 287 23.33 7.49 -14.45
CA PRO A 287 22.12 8.20 -14.90
C PRO A 287 20.92 7.27 -15.15
N GLU A 288 21.19 6.04 -15.62
CA GLU A 288 20.19 4.99 -15.86
C GLU A 288 19.28 4.71 -14.67
N ARG A 289 19.80 4.83 -13.44
CA ARG A 289 19.03 4.56 -12.21
C ARG A 289 18.10 5.70 -11.80
N PHE A 290 18.22 6.88 -12.43
CA PHE A 290 17.61 8.12 -11.95
C PHE A 290 16.82 8.88 -13.03
N ARG A 291 16.57 8.26 -14.20
CA ARG A 291 15.94 8.87 -15.39
C ARG A 291 14.54 9.51 -15.20
N ASN A 292 13.84 9.26 -14.09
CA ASN A 292 12.44 9.67 -13.88
C ASN A 292 12.22 10.67 -12.71
N GLN A 293 13.24 11.43 -12.30
CA GLN A 293 13.14 12.39 -11.18
C GLN A 293 13.58 13.82 -11.56
N ASP A 294 12.77 14.49 -12.39
CA ASP A 294 12.89 15.93 -12.68
C ASP A 294 12.50 16.77 -11.45
N MET A 295 13.42 17.61 -10.95
CA MET A 295 13.15 18.51 -9.82
C MET A 295 12.78 19.94 -10.23
N ASP A 296 12.83 20.29 -11.51
CA ASP A 296 12.66 21.68 -12.00
C ASP A 296 11.24 22.24 -11.84
N LEU A 297 10.25 21.41 -11.52
CA LEU A 297 8.84 21.81 -11.42
C LEU A 297 8.55 22.80 -10.26
N HIS A 298 9.37 22.78 -9.20
CA HIS A 298 9.13 23.59 -7.99
C HIS A 298 9.64 25.03 -8.06
N ALA A 299 10.68 25.32 -8.86
CA ALA A 299 11.23 26.68 -8.97
C ALA A 299 10.27 27.64 -9.70
N ASN A 300 9.57 27.14 -10.73
CA ASN A 300 8.68 27.94 -11.57
C ASN A 300 7.28 28.13 -10.99
N THR A 301 6.80 27.24 -10.10
CA THR A 301 5.52 27.42 -9.41
C THR A 301 5.58 28.54 -8.36
N TYR A 302 6.63 28.58 -7.54
CA TYR A 302 6.71 29.47 -6.38
C TYR A 302 6.73 30.97 -6.73
N ASN A 303 7.41 31.35 -7.82
CA ASN A 303 7.45 32.74 -8.27
C ASN A 303 6.13 33.21 -8.89
N ASN A 304 5.46 32.36 -9.69
CA ASN A 304 4.17 32.68 -10.30
C ASN A 304 3.05 32.83 -9.25
N PHE A 305 3.11 32.07 -8.16
CA PHE A 305 2.14 32.15 -7.06
C PHE A 305 2.14 33.52 -6.35
N ARG A 306 3.27 34.24 -6.37
CA ARG A 306 3.45 35.45 -5.56
C ARG A 306 2.84 36.72 -6.16
N MET A 307 2.74 36.81 -7.49
CA MET A 307 2.14 37.97 -8.17
C MET A 307 0.61 37.89 -8.25
N LYS A 308 0.05 36.69 -8.48
CA LYS A 308 -1.40 36.50 -8.69
C LYS A 308 -2.22 36.91 -7.46
N ASN A 309 -1.72 36.58 -6.27
CA ASN A 309 -2.36 36.89 -4.99
C ASN A 309 -2.45 38.39 -4.67
N ILE A 310 -1.58 39.25 -5.21
CA ILE A 310 -1.64 40.70 -4.93
C ILE A 310 -2.91 41.32 -5.56
N TYR A 311 -3.24 40.93 -6.79
CA TYR A 311 -4.45 41.42 -7.46
C TYR A 311 -5.73 40.92 -6.76
N SER A 312 -5.81 39.61 -6.47
CA SER A 312 -6.96 39.05 -5.75
C SER A 312 -7.11 39.62 -4.32
N TYR A 313 -6.01 40.00 -3.65
CA TYR A 313 -6.08 40.71 -2.37
C TYR A 313 -6.74 42.09 -2.51
N VAL A 314 -6.34 42.87 -3.53
CA VAL A 314 -6.97 44.18 -3.82
C VAL A 314 -8.44 44.01 -4.18
N GLU A 315 -8.81 43.01 -4.98
CA GLU A 315 -10.21 42.72 -5.34
C GLU A 315 -11.06 42.35 -4.12
N ILE A 316 -10.60 41.43 -3.26
CA ILE A 316 -11.31 41.01 -2.05
C ILE A 316 -11.47 42.19 -1.07
N ARG A 317 -10.41 42.98 -0.84
CA ARG A 317 -10.49 44.15 0.04
C ARG A 317 -11.36 45.27 -0.54
N THR A 318 -11.42 45.40 -1.88
CA THR A 318 -12.36 46.32 -2.56
C THR A 318 -13.81 45.89 -2.37
N ALA A 319 -14.11 44.59 -2.50
CA ALA A 319 -15.45 44.04 -2.27
C ALA A 319 -15.92 44.23 -0.81
N LEU A 320 -14.97 44.25 0.14
CA LEU A 320 -15.20 44.58 1.54
C LEU A 320 -15.21 46.10 1.84
N ASN A 321 -15.21 46.96 0.81
CA ASN A 321 -15.19 48.43 0.92
C ASN A 321 -14.05 49.01 1.80
N ILE A 322 -12.92 48.31 1.90
CA ILE A 322 -11.72 48.84 2.59
C ILE A 322 -11.07 49.93 1.73
N ASP A 323 -10.58 50.98 2.37
CA ASP A 323 -9.98 52.14 1.69
C ASP A 323 -8.68 51.79 0.92
N PRO A 324 -8.46 52.32 -0.31
CA PRO A 324 -7.27 52.01 -1.12
C PRO A 324 -5.93 52.35 -0.45
N HIS A 325 -5.87 53.41 0.36
CA HIS A 325 -4.67 53.80 1.10
C HIS A 325 -4.34 52.77 2.18
N ILE A 326 -5.36 52.26 2.88
CA ILE A 326 -5.22 51.17 3.85
C ILE A 326 -4.74 49.89 3.15
N ILE A 327 -5.34 49.53 1.99
CA ILE A 327 -4.93 48.38 1.19
C ILE A 327 -3.46 48.51 0.74
N TYR A 328 -3.01 49.71 0.35
CA TYR A 328 -1.61 49.98 0.01
C TYR A 328 -0.69 49.86 1.22
N GLN A 329 -1.04 50.43 2.38
CA GLN A 329 -0.22 50.30 3.60
C GLN A 329 -0.11 48.85 4.07
N GLU A 330 -1.20 48.08 4.05
CA GLU A 330 -1.19 46.64 4.34
C GLU A 330 -0.25 45.88 3.39
N LEU A 331 -0.41 46.05 2.07
CA LEU A 331 0.44 45.37 1.09
C LEU A 331 1.91 45.77 1.24
N LYS A 332 2.21 47.06 1.47
CA LYS A 332 3.57 47.56 1.70
C LYS A 332 4.18 46.96 2.97
N TYR A 333 3.39 46.73 4.01
CA TYR A 333 3.80 46.01 5.22
C TYR A 333 4.09 44.51 4.95
N PHE A 334 3.26 43.83 4.14
CA PHE A 334 3.42 42.40 3.85
C PHE A 334 4.52 42.07 2.80
N CYS A 335 4.72 42.94 1.81
CA CYS A 335 5.55 42.68 0.63
C CYS A 335 6.73 43.66 0.43
N GLY A 336 6.84 44.72 1.23
CA GLY A 336 7.91 45.71 1.17
C GLY A 336 7.90 46.52 -0.13
N ASP A 337 9.09 46.95 -0.58
CA ASP A 337 9.26 47.85 -1.74
C ASP A 337 8.95 47.22 -3.12
N LYS A 338 8.41 45.99 -3.13
CA LYS A 338 8.01 45.25 -4.34
C LYS A 338 6.51 45.35 -4.68
N VAL A 339 5.78 46.20 -3.97
CA VAL A 339 4.35 46.46 -4.17
C VAL A 339 4.15 47.53 -5.26
N PRO A 340 3.11 47.43 -6.11
CA PRO A 340 2.73 48.54 -7.00
C PRO A 340 2.53 49.86 -6.24
N ASP A 341 2.77 50.99 -6.88
CA ASP A 341 2.47 52.28 -6.27
C ASP A 341 0.97 52.43 -5.94
N GLU A 342 0.69 53.27 -4.97
CA GLU A 342 -0.67 53.51 -4.45
C GLU A 342 -1.66 53.92 -5.56
N SER A 343 -1.20 54.68 -6.56
CA SER A 343 -2.04 55.10 -7.69
C SER A 343 -2.47 53.93 -8.58
N LYS A 344 -1.64 52.89 -8.72
CA LYS A 344 -2.00 51.65 -9.43
C LYS A 344 -3.02 50.84 -8.64
N ILE A 345 -2.90 50.78 -7.30
CA ILE A 345 -3.89 50.11 -6.45
C ILE A 345 -5.23 50.83 -6.51
N ALA A 346 -5.26 52.16 -6.35
CA ALA A 346 -6.47 52.97 -6.50
C ALA A 346 -7.13 52.80 -7.89
N LYS A 347 -6.34 52.70 -8.97
CA LYS A 347 -6.86 52.38 -10.31
C LYS A 347 -7.48 50.98 -10.40
N CYS A 348 -6.88 49.96 -9.78
CA CYS A 348 -7.48 48.62 -9.71
C CYS A 348 -8.81 48.63 -8.95
N VAL A 349 -8.89 49.33 -7.81
CA VAL A 349 -10.13 49.52 -7.04
C VAL A 349 -11.22 50.19 -7.90
N ALA A 350 -10.86 51.28 -8.60
CA ALA A 350 -11.80 52.01 -9.46
C ALA A 350 -12.31 51.16 -10.65
N ILE A 351 -11.43 50.36 -11.28
CA ILE A 351 -11.80 49.43 -12.34
C ILE A 351 -12.75 48.34 -11.80
N TYR A 352 -12.49 47.80 -10.62
CA TYR A 352 -13.35 46.79 -10.00
C TYR A 352 -14.74 47.36 -9.67
N LYS A 353 -14.83 48.56 -9.09
CA LYS A 353 -16.12 49.21 -8.81
C LYS A 353 -16.90 49.49 -10.08
N LYS A 354 -16.28 50.14 -11.08
CA LYS A 354 -16.89 50.43 -12.38
C LYS A 354 -17.38 49.19 -13.16
N LYS A 355 -16.76 48.03 -12.92
CA LYS A 355 -17.18 46.75 -13.56
C LYS A 355 -18.47 46.18 -12.97
N ASN A 356 -18.93 46.66 -11.81
CA ASN A 356 -20.07 46.10 -11.06
C ASN A 356 -21.26 47.08 -10.87
N GLU A 357 -21.17 48.33 -11.36
CA GLU A 357 -22.20 49.39 -11.15
C GLU A 357 -23.62 49.05 -11.65
N HIS A 358 -23.79 48.07 -12.53
CA HIS A 358 -25.09 47.69 -13.11
C HIS A 358 -25.87 46.61 -12.34
N ILE A 359 -25.39 46.15 -11.18
CA ILE A 359 -25.87 44.93 -10.53
C ILE A 359 -26.85 45.18 -9.37
N GLU A 360 -26.83 46.34 -8.72
CA GLU A 360 -27.50 46.52 -7.41
C GLU A 360 -29.04 46.59 -7.47
N GLN A 361 -29.66 47.01 -8.59
CA GLN A 361 -31.12 47.21 -8.67
C GLN A 361 -31.96 45.99 -9.11
N SER A 362 -31.35 44.94 -9.67
CA SER A 362 -32.06 43.68 -10.02
C SER A 362 -32.04 42.64 -8.90
N ILE A 363 -31.39 42.96 -7.79
CA ILE A 363 -30.95 41.98 -6.79
C ILE A 363 -31.99 41.69 -5.71
N GLU A 364 -32.77 42.65 -5.18
CA GLU A 364 -33.64 42.38 -4.01
C GLU A 364 -34.73 41.33 -4.27
N PHE A 365 -35.44 41.45 -5.41
CA PHE A 365 -36.48 40.48 -5.79
C PHE A 365 -35.88 39.10 -6.11
N SER A 366 -34.71 39.09 -6.77
CA SER A 366 -33.99 37.87 -7.12
C SER A 366 -33.44 37.16 -5.89
N ASN A 367 -32.85 37.90 -4.95
CA ASN A 367 -32.19 37.36 -3.76
C ASN A 367 -33.14 36.58 -2.85
N SER A 368 -34.39 37.01 -2.69
CA SER A 368 -35.34 36.32 -1.82
C SER A 368 -35.65 34.90 -2.32
N LEU A 369 -35.78 34.74 -3.64
CA LEU A 369 -35.97 33.43 -4.27
C LEU A 369 -34.66 32.63 -4.34
N ILE A 370 -33.54 33.30 -4.67
CA ILE A 370 -32.22 32.67 -4.74
C ILE A 370 -31.79 32.14 -3.37
N VAL A 371 -31.95 32.88 -2.27
CA VAL A 371 -31.57 32.45 -0.91
C VAL A 371 -32.36 31.22 -0.46
N LEU A 372 -33.66 31.15 -0.77
CA LEU A 372 -34.46 29.95 -0.51
C LEU A 372 -33.93 28.75 -1.33
N LEU A 373 -33.58 28.99 -2.59
CA LEU A 373 -33.03 27.97 -3.48
C LEU A 373 -31.59 27.56 -3.14
N THR A 374 -30.73 28.45 -2.65
CA THR A 374 -29.30 28.19 -2.42
C THR A 374 -28.96 27.73 -1.01
N ASN A 375 -29.73 28.11 0.02
CA ASN A 375 -29.46 27.67 1.39
C ASN A 375 -30.23 26.39 1.78
N TYR A 376 -31.38 26.10 1.16
CA TYR A 376 -32.18 24.91 1.48
C TYR A 376 -32.29 23.91 0.32
N PHE A 377 -32.60 24.36 -0.90
CA PHE A 377 -32.79 23.44 -2.02
C PHE A 377 -31.47 22.91 -2.61
N PHE A 378 -30.49 23.76 -2.93
CA PHE A 378 -29.23 23.33 -3.55
C PHE A 378 -28.36 22.44 -2.65
N PRO A 379 -28.20 22.68 -1.33
CA PRO A 379 -27.36 21.84 -0.49
C PRO A 379 -27.99 20.46 -0.29
N THR A 380 -29.31 20.41 -0.08
CA THR A 380 -30.04 19.13 0.02
C THR A 380 -30.09 18.41 -1.32
N TYR A 381 -30.39 19.09 -2.43
CA TYR A 381 -30.39 18.49 -3.77
C TYR A 381 -29.00 18.07 -4.23
N SER A 382 -27.93 18.80 -3.87
CA SER A 382 -26.54 18.38 -4.11
C SER A 382 -26.21 17.12 -3.31
N PHE A 383 -26.58 17.06 -2.03
CA PHE A 383 -26.37 15.88 -1.18
C PHE A 383 -27.19 14.67 -1.66
N TYR A 384 -28.47 14.86 -1.97
CA TYR A 384 -29.35 13.80 -2.47
C TYR A 384 -29.01 13.39 -3.92
N SER A 385 -28.55 14.30 -4.77
CA SER A 385 -28.06 13.93 -6.12
C SER A 385 -26.69 13.26 -6.07
N LEU A 386 -25.82 13.59 -5.11
CA LEU A 386 -24.59 12.86 -4.85
C LEU A 386 -24.87 11.45 -4.32
N ILE A 387 -25.81 11.30 -3.37
CA ILE A 387 -26.30 10.00 -2.90
C ILE A 387 -26.94 9.22 -4.06
N LEU A 388 -27.80 9.84 -4.86
CA LEU A 388 -28.43 9.20 -6.02
C LEU A 388 -27.38 8.83 -7.09
N TYR A 389 -26.34 9.63 -7.26
CA TYR A 389 -25.21 9.34 -8.14
C TYR A 389 -24.40 8.14 -7.64
N PHE A 390 -24.11 8.06 -6.33
CA PHE A 390 -23.49 6.87 -5.73
C PHE A 390 -24.40 5.64 -5.81
N ILE A 391 -25.71 5.77 -5.59
CA ILE A 391 -26.68 4.68 -5.77
C ILE A 391 -26.73 4.24 -7.23
N CYS A 392 -26.76 5.17 -8.19
CA CYS A 392 -26.69 4.87 -9.61
C CYS A 392 -25.37 4.19 -9.99
N ILE A 393 -24.22 4.63 -9.45
CA ILE A 393 -22.95 3.92 -9.60
C ILE A 393 -23.05 2.50 -9.04
N ILE A 394 -23.56 2.30 -7.83
CA ILE A 394 -23.69 0.97 -7.22
C ILE A 394 -24.63 0.07 -8.04
N LEU A 395 -25.76 0.60 -8.53
CA LEU A 395 -26.71 -0.13 -9.38
C LEU A 395 -26.11 -0.47 -10.75
N ILE A 396 -25.42 0.47 -11.40
CA ILE A 396 -24.72 0.25 -12.68
C ILE A 396 -23.57 -0.75 -12.49
N SER A 397 -22.78 -0.62 -11.43
CA SER A 397 -21.74 -1.58 -11.05
C SER A 397 -22.33 -2.96 -10.79
N ARG A 398 -23.49 -3.08 -10.15
CA ARG A 398 -24.20 -4.36 -9.95
C ARG A 398 -24.70 -4.96 -11.26
N ILE A 399 -25.27 -4.16 -12.16
CA ILE A 399 -25.73 -4.59 -13.50
C ILE A 399 -24.55 -5.05 -14.37
N ILE A 400 -23.37 -4.41 -14.23
CA ILE A 400 -22.14 -4.82 -14.91
C ILE A 400 -21.54 -6.09 -14.26
N ALA A 401 -21.58 -6.18 -12.93
CA ALA A 401 -20.97 -7.27 -12.16
C ALA A 401 -21.74 -8.59 -12.27
N SER A 402 -23.08 -8.56 -12.26
CA SER A 402 -23.93 -9.74 -12.48
C SER A 402 -23.60 -10.43 -13.81
N GLY A 403 -23.37 -9.64 -14.86
CA GLY A 403 -22.91 -10.08 -16.16
C GLY A 403 -24.05 -10.66 -17.01
N HIS A 404 -23.76 -11.68 -17.82
CA HIS A 404 -24.77 -12.33 -18.65
C HIS A 404 -25.25 -13.62 -17.99
N SER A 405 -26.55 -13.68 -17.67
CA SER A 405 -27.20 -14.94 -17.31
C SER A 405 -27.29 -15.85 -18.54
N TYR A 406 -26.78 -17.07 -18.41
CA TYR A 406 -26.98 -18.12 -19.39
C TYR A 406 -28.25 -18.89 -19.03
N ILE A 407 -29.33 -18.60 -19.74
CA ILE A 407 -30.56 -19.38 -19.71
C ILE A 407 -30.38 -20.54 -20.71
N PRO A 408 -30.42 -21.81 -20.28
CA PRO A 408 -30.43 -22.93 -21.20
C PRO A 408 -31.63 -22.85 -22.16
N PRO A 409 -31.50 -23.27 -23.43
CA PRO A 409 -32.64 -23.41 -24.34
C PRO A 409 -33.79 -24.19 -23.68
N LYS A 410 -35.05 -23.82 -23.95
CA LYS A 410 -36.24 -24.43 -23.32
C LYS A 410 -36.39 -25.94 -23.52
N ASN A 411 -35.65 -26.51 -24.47
CA ASN A 411 -35.57 -27.94 -24.79
C ASN A 411 -34.25 -28.58 -24.33
N THR A 412 -33.53 -27.98 -23.38
CA THR A 412 -32.34 -28.59 -22.76
C THR A 412 -32.80 -29.70 -21.83
N ASP A 413 -32.52 -30.95 -22.22
CA ASP A 413 -32.78 -32.14 -21.42
C ASP A 413 -31.45 -32.90 -21.19
N LEU A 414 -31.19 -33.25 -19.95
CA LEU A 414 -30.04 -34.02 -19.48
C LEU A 414 -30.47 -35.38 -18.93
N THR A 415 -31.72 -35.80 -19.14
CA THR A 415 -32.24 -37.13 -18.81
C THR A 415 -31.31 -38.21 -19.34
N GLY A 416 -30.90 -39.13 -18.46
CA GLY A 416 -29.96 -40.20 -18.78
C GLY A 416 -28.49 -39.78 -18.84
N GLN A 417 -28.16 -38.49 -18.74
CA GLN A 417 -26.76 -38.03 -18.68
C GLN A 417 -26.22 -38.09 -17.25
N THR A 418 -24.96 -38.51 -17.12
CA THR A 418 -24.22 -38.56 -15.84
C THR A 418 -23.22 -37.40 -15.79
N ILE A 419 -23.24 -36.65 -14.70
CA ILE A 419 -22.45 -35.42 -14.52
C ILE A 419 -21.71 -35.46 -13.18
N ILE A 420 -20.39 -35.25 -13.20
CA ILE A 420 -19.58 -35.19 -11.97
C ILE A 420 -19.30 -33.72 -11.63
N VAL A 421 -19.55 -33.32 -10.38
CA VAL A 421 -19.23 -31.97 -9.86
C VAL A 421 -18.35 -32.08 -8.62
N THR A 422 -17.11 -31.60 -8.71
CA THR A 422 -16.21 -31.57 -7.55
C THR A 422 -16.55 -30.39 -6.64
N GLY A 423 -16.61 -30.60 -5.32
CA GLY A 423 -16.78 -29.51 -4.35
C GLY A 423 -18.19 -28.89 -4.29
N ALA A 424 -19.23 -29.61 -4.69
CA ALA A 424 -20.62 -29.10 -4.70
C ALA A 424 -21.24 -28.84 -3.30
N ALA A 425 -20.47 -29.00 -2.22
CA ALA A 425 -20.94 -28.79 -0.84
C ALA A 425 -21.36 -27.35 -0.50
N SER A 426 -20.99 -26.37 -1.33
CA SER A 426 -21.35 -24.96 -1.18
C SER A 426 -21.06 -24.18 -2.46
N GLY A 427 -21.42 -22.88 -2.49
CA GLY A 427 -20.96 -21.97 -3.53
C GLY A 427 -21.47 -22.31 -4.93
N ILE A 428 -20.60 -22.12 -5.93
CA ILE A 428 -20.89 -22.32 -7.36
C ILE A 428 -21.33 -23.76 -7.64
N GLY A 429 -20.54 -24.75 -7.19
CA GLY A 429 -20.79 -26.16 -7.44
C GLY A 429 -22.13 -26.66 -6.89
N ARG A 430 -22.60 -26.11 -5.76
CA ARG A 430 -23.95 -26.36 -5.24
C ARG A 430 -25.02 -25.97 -6.25
N VAL A 431 -24.95 -24.74 -6.76
CA VAL A 431 -25.92 -24.24 -7.74
C VAL A 431 -25.82 -25.02 -9.05
N SER A 432 -24.62 -25.26 -9.58
CA SER A 432 -24.46 -26.05 -10.81
C SER A 432 -25.02 -27.48 -10.66
N ALA A 433 -24.77 -28.16 -9.54
CA ALA A 433 -25.33 -29.49 -9.28
C ALA A 433 -26.87 -29.49 -9.23
N ILE A 434 -27.48 -28.49 -8.58
CA ILE A 434 -28.94 -28.30 -8.53
C ILE A 434 -29.52 -28.06 -9.93
N GLU A 435 -28.96 -27.15 -10.71
CA GLU A 435 -29.49 -26.82 -12.04
C GLU A 435 -29.31 -27.98 -13.04
N PHE A 436 -28.21 -28.76 -12.94
CA PHE A 436 -28.07 -30.00 -13.73
C PHE A 436 -29.13 -31.05 -13.35
N ALA A 437 -29.42 -31.23 -12.05
CA ALA A 437 -30.40 -32.20 -11.58
C ALA A 437 -31.84 -31.81 -11.97
N LYS A 438 -32.17 -30.51 -11.94
CA LYS A 438 -33.45 -29.97 -12.46
C LYS A 438 -33.67 -30.24 -13.95
N LEU A 439 -32.58 -30.30 -14.73
CA LEU A 439 -32.60 -30.65 -16.15
C LEU A 439 -32.62 -32.18 -16.39
N GLY A 440 -32.83 -33.01 -15.36
CA GLY A 440 -32.96 -34.47 -15.49
C GLY A 440 -31.66 -35.28 -15.34
N ALA A 441 -30.52 -34.63 -15.06
CA ALA A 441 -29.24 -35.34 -14.95
C ALA A 441 -29.11 -36.18 -13.68
N LYS A 442 -28.30 -37.26 -13.79
CA LYS A 442 -27.72 -37.97 -12.65
C LYS A 442 -26.43 -37.24 -12.23
N VAL A 443 -26.47 -36.50 -11.13
CA VAL A 443 -25.37 -35.65 -10.68
C VAL A 443 -24.61 -36.31 -9.54
N ILE A 444 -23.33 -36.61 -9.74
CA ILE A 444 -22.45 -37.19 -8.72
C ILE A 444 -21.60 -36.09 -8.12
N VAL A 445 -21.76 -35.84 -6.83
CA VAL A 445 -21.08 -34.76 -6.09
C VAL A 445 -19.92 -35.30 -5.27
N GLY A 446 -18.70 -34.84 -5.60
CA GLY A 446 -17.48 -35.18 -4.86
C GLY A 446 -17.31 -34.27 -3.64
N ILE A 447 -17.42 -34.83 -2.44
CA ILE A 447 -17.42 -34.10 -1.16
C ILE A 447 -16.63 -34.90 -0.12
N ARG A 448 -15.75 -34.23 0.65
CA ARG A 448 -14.93 -34.88 1.70
C ARG A 448 -15.77 -35.54 2.81
N GLY A 449 -15.55 -36.83 3.02
CA GLY A 449 -16.22 -37.68 4.01
C GLY A 449 -17.51 -38.29 3.47
N GLN A 450 -17.56 -39.61 3.22
CA GLN A 450 -18.70 -40.31 2.61
C GLN A 450 -20.07 -39.95 3.22
N SER A 451 -20.24 -40.06 4.55
CA SER A 451 -21.50 -39.72 5.23
C SER A 451 -21.90 -38.24 5.08
N ARG A 452 -20.92 -37.34 4.95
CA ARG A 452 -21.17 -35.92 4.64
C ARG A 452 -21.57 -35.73 3.18
N ALA A 453 -20.97 -36.47 2.25
CA ALA A 453 -21.32 -36.44 0.85
C ALA A 453 -22.78 -36.87 0.64
N GLU A 454 -23.18 -38.00 1.22
CA GLU A 454 -24.55 -38.53 1.20
C GLU A 454 -25.56 -37.52 1.77
N LYS A 455 -25.32 -37.02 2.99
CA LYS A 455 -26.22 -36.06 3.65
C LYS A 455 -26.35 -34.75 2.85
N ILE A 456 -25.29 -34.28 2.21
CA ILE A 456 -25.37 -33.08 1.36
C ILE A 456 -26.09 -33.40 0.05
N ALA A 457 -25.83 -34.54 -0.60
CA ALA A 457 -26.55 -34.93 -1.82
C ALA A 457 -28.07 -34.95 -1.62
N GLN A 458 -28.55 -35.52 -0.51
CA GLN A 458 -29.97 -35.50 -0.12
C GLN A 458 -30.53 -34.08 0.06
N LEU A 459 -29.76 -33.18 0.70
CA LEU A 459 -30.16 -31.77 0.87
C LEU A 459 -30.23 -31.03 -0.47
N LEU A 460 -29.29 -31.28 -1.39
CA LEU A 460 -29.29 -30.70 -2.73
C LEU A 460 -30.43 -31.25 -3.60
N GLU A 461 -30.74 -32.55 -3.49
CA GLU A 461 -31.83 -33.21 -4.21
C GLU A 461 -33.20 -32.63 -3.78
N HIS A 462 -33.38 -32.41 -2.47
CA HIS A 462 -34.55 -31.74 -1.91
C HIS A 462 -34.64 -30.26 -2.35
N GLU A 463 -33.54 -29.50 -2.26
CA GLU A 463 -33.47 -28.08 -2.67
C GLU A 463 -33.68 -27.89 -4.18
N ALA A 464 -33.31 -28.87 -5.01
CA ALA A 464 -33.53 -28.82 -6.43
C ALA A 464 -35.02 -28.91 -6.82
N HIS A 465 -35.89 -29.40 -5.93
CA HIS A 465 -37.30 -29.67 -6.21
C HIS A 465 -37.50 -30.47 -7.51
N ILE A 466 -36.73 -31.57 -7.67
CA ILE A 466 -36.67 -32.31 -8.93
C ILE A 466 -38.04 -32.88 -9.31
N ILE A 467 -38.47 -32.58 -10.53
CA ILE A 467 -39.65 -33.17 -11.18
C ILE A 467 -39.14 -34.06 -12.31
N GLY A 468 -39.22 -35.38 -12.15
CA GLY A 468 -38.80 -36.36 -13.16
C GLY A 468 -37.65 -37.25 -12.72
N THR A 469 -36.66 -37.42 -13.60
CA THR A 469 -35.61 -38.45 -13.58
C THR A 469 -34.30 -38.04 -12.90
N GLY A 470 -34.11 -36.75 -12.63
CA GLY A 470 -32.89 -36.23 -12.02
C GLY A 470 -32.63 -36.78 -10.61
N ARG A 471 -31.35 -36.89 -10.23
CA ARG A 471 -30.92 -37.39 -8.91
C ARG A 471 -29.55 -36.84 -8.54
N ILE A 472 -29.29 -36.64 -7.25
CA ILE A 472 -27.97 -36.24 -6.75
C ILE A 472 -27.39 -37.35 -5.85
N ILE A 473 -26.16 -37.77 -6.10
CA ILE A 473 -25.47 -38.87 -5.39
C ILE A 473 -24.14 -38.36 -4.82
N GLY A 474 -23.89 -38.59 -3.53
CA GLY A 474 -22.67 -38.12 -2.86
C GLY A 474 -21.64 -39.22 -2.63
N TYR A 475 -20.42 -39.02 -3.12
CA TYR A 475 -19.27 -39.88 -2.82
C TYR A 475 -18.11 -39.09 -2.22
N ASP A 476 -17.30 -39.76 -1.40
CA ASP A 476 -16.11 -39.19 -0.77
C ASP A 476 -15.06 -38.76 -1.81
N LEU A 477 -14.71 -37.48 -1.82
CA LEU A 477 -13.62 -36.95 -2.64
C LEU A 477 -12.82 -35.90 -1.85
N ASP A 478 -11.59 -36.25 -1.50
CA ASP A 478 -10.58 -35.31 -1.00
C ASP A 478 -9.44 -35.15 -2.00
N LEU A 479 -9.45 -34.03 -2.72
CA LEU A 479 -8.42 -33.66 -3.70
C LEU A 479 -7.05 -33.33 -3.07
N SER A 480 -6.96 -33.32 -1.73
CA SER A 480 -5.68 -33.26 -1.00
C SER A 480 -5.09 -34.64 -0.66
N LYS A 481 -5.70 -35.72 -1.17
CA LYS A 481 -5.27 -37.11 -0.98
C LYS A 481 -5.45 -37.91 -2.28
N LEU A 482 -4.40 -38.10 -3.06
CA LEU A 482 -4.50 -38.77 -4.37
C LEU A 482 -5.06 -40.20 -4.25
N SER A 483 -4.80 -40.91 -3.14
CA SER A 483 -5.39 -42.23 -2.86
C SER A 483 -6.91 -42.22 -2.65
N ILE A 484 -7.51 -41.10 -2.22
CA ILE A 484 -8.96 -40.91 -2.15
C ILE A 484 -9.51 -40.55 -3.54
N VAL A 485 -8.79 -39.73 -4.32
CA VAL A 485 -9.13 -39.44 -5.72
C VAL A 485 -9.18 -40.73 -6.55
N LYS A 486 -8.22 -41.66 -6.34
CA LYS A 486 -8.22 -43.00 -6.96
C LYS A 486 -9.47 -43.79 -6.61
N LYS A 487 -9.79 -43.93 -5.32
CA LYS A 487 -10.99 -44.66 -4.83
C LYS A 487 -12.31 -44.05 -5.33
N PHE A 488 -12.39 -42.72 -5.42
CA PHE A 488 -13.54 -42.06 -6.05
C PHE A 488 -13.66 -42.46 -7.52
N ALA A 489 -12.58 -42.34 -8.29
CA ALA A 489 -12.60 -42.65 -9.72
C ALA A 489 -12.90 -44.14 -10.00
N ASP A 490 -12.34 -45.06 -9.22
CA ASP A 490 -12.63 -46.49 -9.31
C ASP A 490 -14.13 -46.78 -9.12
N LYS A 491 -14.76 -46.14 -8.12
CA LYS A 491 -16.20 -46.26 -7.87
C LYS A 491 -17.08 -45.68 -8.99
N ILE A 492 -16.60 -44.66 -9.71
CA ILE A 492 -17.27 -44.19 -10.94
C ILE A 492 -17.13 -45.25 -12.04
N LEU A 493 -15.92 -45.76 -12.27
CA LEU A 493 -15.65 -46.76 -13.32
C LEU A 493 -16.39 -48.10 -13.08
N GLU A 494 -16.69 -48.44 -11.82
CA GLU A 494 -17.48 -49.61 -11.43
C GLU A 494 -18.99 -49.43 -11.66
N HIS A 495 -19.53 -48.22 -11.43
CA HIS A 495 -20.99 -47.99 -11.36
C HIS A 495 -21.58 -47.17 -12.53
N GLU A 496 -20.76 -46.47 -13.32
CA GLU A 496 -21.20 -45.54 -14.36
C GLU A 496 -20.75 -45.99 -15.76
N GLN A 497 -21.70 -46.25 -16.65
CA GLN A 497 -21.42 -46.64 -18.05
C GLN A 497 -20.97 -45.47 -18.94
N HIS A 498 -21.17 -44.23 -18.47
CA HIS A 498 -20.80 -42.99 -19.14
C HIS A 498 -20.71 -41.83 -18.14
N VAL A 499 -19.95 -40.78 -18.49
CA VAL A 499 -19.89 -39.49 -17.80
C VAL A 499 -19.83 -38.40 -18.88
N ASN A 500 -20.92 -37.67 -19.07
CA ASN A 500 -21.05 -36.69 -20.16
C ASN A 500 -20.40 -35.35 -19.82
N ILE A 501 -20.34 -34.98 -18.54
CA ILE A 501 -19.75 -33.71 -18.08
C ILE A 501 -18.96 -33.94 -16.79
N LEU A 502 -17.69 -33.49 -16.77
CA LEU A 502 -16.84 -33.37 -15.58
C LEU A 502 -16.61 -31.89 -15.27
N LEU A 503 -17.26 -31.39 -14.22
CA LEU A 503 -17.10 -30.03 -13.72
C LEU A 503 -16.09 -30.02 -12.55
N ASN A 504 -14.83 -29.72 -12.89
CA ASN A 504 -13.72 -29.50 -11.96
C ASN A 504 -13.87 -28.11 -11.30
N ASN A 505 -14.84 -28.01 -10.38
CA ASN A 505 -15.26 -26.79 -9.70
C ASN A 505 -14.56 -26.54 -8.36
N ALA A 506 -14.11 -27.59 -7.67
CA ALA A 506 -13.50 -27.44 -6.35
C ALA A 506 -12.24 -26.54 -6.40
N GLY A 507 -11.98 -25.86 -5.30
CA GLY A 507 -10.74 -25.13 -5.14
C GLY A 507 -10.63 -24.48 -3.78
N THR A 508 -9.43 -24.00 -3.48
CA THR A 508 -9.09 -23.36 -2.21
C THR A 508 -8.13 -22.19 -2.45
N VAL A 509 -8.10 -21.28 -1.47
CA VAL A 509 -7.05 -20.26 -1.31
C VAL A 509 -6.46 -20.49 0.08
N GLN A 510 -5.15 -20.50 0.21
CA GLN A 510 -4.46 -20.89 1.44
C GLN A 510 -3.49 -19.77 1.88
N LEU A 511 -3.82 -19.11 3.00
CA LEU A 511 -3.13 -17.89 3.44
C LEU A 511 -1.75 -18.12 4.06
N VAL A 512 -1.43 -19.34 4.47
CA VAL A 512 -0.15 -19.75 5.11
C VAL A 512 0.33 -21.02 4.41
N HIS A 513 1.63 -21.10 4.07
CA HIS A 513 2.20 -22.27 3.40
C HIS A 513 1.83 -23.56 4.13
N SER A 514 1.34 -24.55 3.38
CA SER A 514 1.07 -25.90 3.87
C SER A 514 1.10 -26.88 2.71
N VAL A 515 1.29 -28.17 3.02
CA VAL A 515 1.25 -29.24 2.02
C VAL A 515 0.01 -30.14 2.16
N THR A 516 -0.35 -30.82 1.07
CA THR A 516 -1.34 -31.90 1.03
C THR A 516 -0.81 -33.17 1.71
N PHE A 517 -1.64 -34.21 1.82
CA PHE A 517 -1.19 -35.51 2.35
C PHE A 517 -0.10 -36.15 1.47
N ASP A 518 -0.16 -35.91 0.16
CA ASP A 518 0.84 -36.34 -0.82
C ASP A 518 2.03 -35.36 -0.94
N GLU A 519 2.22 -34.47 0.05
CA GLU A 519 3.31 -33.49 0.19
C GLU A 519 3.42 -32.45 -0.96
N LEU A 520 2.30 -32.12 -1.62
CA LEU A 520 2.25 -31.06 -2.64
C LEU A 520 1.82 -29.73 -2.01
N GLU A 521 2.22 -28.58 -2.55
CA GLU A 521 1.68 -27.28 -2.09
C GLU A 521 0.14 -27.30 -2.14
N THR A 522 -0.52 -26.82 -1.08
CA THR A 522 -1.96 -27.00 -0.86
C THR A 522 -2.83 -26.44 -2.01
N GLN A 523 -2.53 -25.26 -2.53
CA GLN A 523 -3.31 -24.65 -3.61
C GLN A 523 -3.08 -25.38 -4.94
N PHE A 524 -1.84 -25.63 -5.32
CA PHE A 524 -1.48 -26.33 -6.57
C PHE A 524 -1.95 -27.79 -6.55
N GLY A 525 -1.76 -28.49 -5.43
CA GLY A 525 -2.20 -29.85 -5.20
C GLY A 525 -3.72 -30.02 -5.32
N ILE A 526 -4.50 -29.19 -4.61
CA ILE A 526 -5.98 -29.29 -4.60
C ILE A 526 -6.61 -28.71 -5.87
N ASN A 527 -6.17 -27.53 -6.32
CA ASN A 527 -6.80 -26.86 -7.46
C ASN A 527 -6.45 -27.56 -8.77
N HIS A 528 -5.19 -28.00 -8.94
CA HIS A 528 -4.69 -28.54 -10.20
C HIS A 528 -4.43 -30.06 -10.14
N ILE A 529 -3.43 -30.53 -9.37
CA ILE A 529 -2.97 -31.93 -9.46
C ILE A 529 -4.06 -32.96 -9.12
N GLY A 530 -4.88 -32.71 -8.09
CA GLY A 530 -6.01 -33.60 -7.75
C GLY A 530 -7.05 -33.70 -8.86
N HIS A 531 -7.36 -32.60 -9.56
CA HIS A 531 -8.26 -32.61 -10.71
C HIS A 531 -7.61 -33.21 -11.96
N PHE A 532 -6.31 -32.99 -12.15
CA PHE A 532 -5.53 -33.61 -13.22
C PHE A 532 -5.54 -35.13 -13.08
N TYR A 533 -5.28 -35.65 -11.87
CA TYR A 533 -5.33 -37.09 -11.61
C TYR A 533 -6.75 -37.67 -11.75
N LEU A 534 -7.77 -37.00 -11.21
CA LEU A 534 -9.17 -37.40 -11.39
C LEU A 534 -9.53 -37.48 -12.89
N THR A 535 -9.13 -36.48 -13.67
CA THR A 535 -9.37 -36.44 -15.12
C THR A 535 -8.61 -37.56 -15.84
N LYS A 536 -7.34 -37.80 -15.49
CA LYS A 536 -6.50 -38.87 -16.07
C LYS A 536 -7.05 -40.28 -15.79
N LEU A 537 -7.60 -40.53 -14.60
CA LEU A 537 -8.22 -41.81 -14.25
C LEU A 537 -9.55 -42.04 -14.97
N LEU A 538 -10.41 -41.02 -15.05
CA LEU A 538 -11.71 -41.11 -15.72
C LEU A 538 -11.61 -40.98 -17.25
N LEU A 539 -10.43 -40.67 -17.79
CA LEU A 539 -10.21 -40.34 -19.20
C LEU A 539 -10.78 -41.36 -20.21
N PRO A 540 -10.67 -42.69 -20.02
CA PRO A 540 -11.26 -43.66 -20.95
C PRO A 540 -12.79 -43.53 -21.03
N LEU A 541 -13.45 -43.40 -19.87
CA LEU A 541 -14.90 -43.26 -19.75
C LEU A 541 -15.36 -41.91 -20.31
N LEU A 542 -14.59 -40.84 -20.07
CA LEU A 542 -14.85 -39.50 -20.62
C LEU A 542 -14.74 -39.49 -22.16
N ILE A 543 -13.73 -40.18 -22.73
CA ILE A 543 -13.56 -40.30 -24.20
C ILE A 543 -14.72 -41.10 -24.81
N GLN A 544 -15.05 -42.26 -24.24
CA GLN A 544 -16.21 -43.07 -24.64
C GLN A 544 -17.52 -42.25 -24.63
N SER A 545 -17.66 -41.35 -23.64
CA SER A 545 -18.84 -40.48 -23.47
C SER A 545 -18.80 -39.20 -24.32
N LYS A 546 -17.72 -38.94 -25.07
CA LYS A 546 -17.43 -37.68 -25.78
C LYS A 546 -17.60 -36.45 -24.89
N ALA A 547 -17.06 -36.56 -23.68
CA ALA A 547 -17.41 -35.72 -22.54
C ALA A 547 -16.96 -34.26 -22.67
N ARG A 548 -17.69 -33.39 -21.96
CA ARG A 548 -17.26 -32.02 -21.67
C ARG A 548 -16.47 -31.97 -20.36
N ILE A 549 -15.31 -31.36 -20.36
CA ILE A 549 -14.47 -31.19 -19.16
C ILE A 549 -14.34 -29.70 -18.88
N VAL A 550 -14.76 -29.24 -17.70
CA VAL A 550 -14.88 -27.81 -17.38
C VAL A 550 -14.06 -27.48 -16.13
N ASN A 551 -12.96 -26.74 -16.30
CA ASN A 551 -12.07 -26.33 -15.22
C ASN A 551 -12.41 -24.92 -14.71
N VAL A 552 -12.80 -24.79 -13.44
CA VAL A 552 -13.14 -23.49 -12.81
C VAL A 552 -11.88 -22.79 -12.30
N SER A 553 -11.30 -21.99 -13.19
CA SER A 553 -10.16 -21.10 -12.93
C SER A 553 -10.64 -19.73 -12.35
N SER A 554 -9.80 -18.70 -12.40
CA SER A 554 -10.06 -17.35 -11.90
C SER A 554 -9.21 -16.30 -12.62
N LEU A 555 -9.59 -15.02 -12.57
CA LEU A 555 -8.71 -13.90 -12.95
C LEU A 555 -7.39 -13.86 -12.15
N GLY A 556 -7.30 -14.57 -11.02
CA GLY A 556 -6.04 -14.74 -10.29
C GLY A 556 -4.90 -15.37 -11.10
N HIS A 557 -5.18 -16.01 -12.24
CA HIS A 557 -4.14 -16.47 -13.19
C HIS A 557 -3.31 -15.30 -13.79
N CYS A 558 -3.76 -14.06 -13.62
CA CYS A 558 -3.03 -12.85 -13.98
C CYS A 558 -2.05 -12.36 -12.88
N PHE A 559 -1.93 -13.03 -11.74
CA PHE A 559 -0.93 -12.73 -10.69
C PHE A 559 0.41 -13.47 -10.92
N VAL A 560 0.71 -13.80 -12.18
CA VAL A 560 1.90 -14.55 -12.57
C VAL A 560 2.45 -13.89 -13.84
N ASP A 561 3.58 -13.21 -13.70
CA ASP A 561 4.15 -12.39 -14.78
C ASP A 561 5.09 -13.22 -15.68
N ASP A 562 6.19 -13.74 -15.12
CA ASP A 562 7.29 -14.32 -15.92
C ASP A 562 7.57 -15.82 -15.67
N HIS A 563 7.43 -16.32 -14.44
CA HIS A 563 7.97 -17.63 -14.04
C HIS A 563 6.95 -18.54 -13.33
N ILE A 564 7.00 -19.83 -13.68
CA ILE A 564 6.28 -20.90 -12.98
C ILE A 564 7.28 -21.60 -12.05
N ASN A 565 7.06 -21.48 -10.74
CA ASN A 565 7.78 -22.29 -9.77
C ASN A 565 6.98 -23.56 -9.51
N TYR A 566 7.54 -24.71 -9.85
CA TYR A 566 6.90 -26.02 -9.68
C TYR A 566 7.25 -26.70 -8.34
N GLU A 567 8.25 -26.19 -7.62
CA GLU A 567 8.79 -26.78 -6.37
C GLU A 567 8.20 -26.14 -5.10
N PHE A 568 7.61 -24.95 -5.22
CA PHE A 568 6.87 -24.23 -4.16
C PHE A 568 7.56 -24.16 -2.77
N PRO A 569 8.84 -23.73 -2.69
CA PRO A 569 9.56 -23.61 -1.43
C PRO A 569 8.88 -22.61 -0.48
N SER A 570 8.77 -22.98 0.80
CA SER A 570 8.08 -22.21 1.84
C SER A 570 8.68 -20.82 2.08
N SER A 571 10.00 -20.69 1.91
CA SER A 571 10.75 -19.43 2.09
C SER A 571 10.41 -18.32 1.10
N SER A 572 9.67 -18.62 0.02
CA SER A 572 9.19 -17.63 -0.96
C SER A 572 7.69 -17.75 -1.22
N TYR A 573 6.92 -18.23 -0.25
CA TYR A 573 5.48 -18.46 -0.43
C TYR A 573 4.67 -17.16 -0.49
N ASN A 574 4.37 -16.72 -1.72
CA ASN A 574 3.40 -15.65 -1.98
C ASN A 574 2.03 -16.27 -2.30
N VAL A 575 1.02 -15.96 -1.46
CA VAL A 575 -0.35 -16.47 -1.57
C VAL A 575 -0.98 -16.21 -2.94
N GLN A 576 -0.76 -15.02 -3.51
CA GLN A 576 -1.34 -14.61 -4.79
C GLN A 576 -0.67 -15.33 -5.97
N ILE A 577 0.66 -15.46 -5.95
CA ILE A 577 1.42 -16.16 -6.99
C ILE A 577 1.11 -17.66 -6.97
N ALA A 578 1.10 -18.31 -5.80
CA ALA A 578 0.77 -19.73 -5.68
C ALA A 578 -0.68 -20.03 -6.10
N TYR A 579 -1.63 -19.17 -5.71
CA TYR A 579 -3.00 -19.27 -6.21
C TYR A 579 -3.05 -19.07 -7.73
N GLY A 580 -2.37 -18.04 -8.24
CA GLY A 580 -2.31 -17.70 -9.66
C GLY A 580 -1.75 -18.83 -10.52
N GLN A 581 -0.61 -19.42 -10.13
CA GLN A 581 -0.01 -20.57 -10.79
C GLN A 581 -0.96 -21.78 -10.78
N SER A 582 -1.64 -22.06 -9.66
CA SER A 582 -2.65 -23.13 -9.59
C SER A 582 -3.86 -22.89 -10.51
N LYS A 583 -4.25 -21.63 -10.72
CA LYS A 583 -5.37 -21.23 -11.59
C LYS A 583 -4.96 -21.11 -13.06
N LEU A 584 -3.71 -20.78 -13.35
CA LEU A 584 -3.12 -20.79 -14.68
C LEU A 584 -2.92 -22.23 -15.20
N ALA A 585 -2.45 -23.14 -14.34
CA ALA A 585 -2.37 -24.57 -14.64
C ALA A 585 -3.73 -25.19 -15.01
N GLN A 586 -4.83 -24.78 -14.36
CA GLN A 586 -6.18 -25.20 -14.76
C GLN A 586 -6.60 -24.73 -16.18
N ILE A 587 -6.05 -23.62 -16.68
CA ILE A 587 -6.28 -23.12 -18.05
C ILE A 587 -5.47 -23.95 -19.05
N TRP A 588 -4.17 -24.15 -18.78
CA TRP A 588 -3.31 -25.01 -19.59
C TRP A 588 -3.79 -26.46 -19.65
N HIS A 589 -4.31 -27.00 -18.54
CA HIS A 589 -4.94 -28.32 -18.49
C HIS A 589 -6.12 -28.42 -19.48
N ALA A 590 -6.99 -27.41 -19.55
CA ALA A 590 -8.09 -27.40 -20.52
C ALA A 590 -7.60 -27.24 -21.97
N TYR A 591 -6.51 -26.50 -22.20
CA TYR A 591 -5.88 -26.38 -23.51
C TYR A 591 -5.26 -27.71 -23.98
N GLU A 592 -4.43 -28.34 -23.16
CA GLU A 592 -3.76 -29.60 -23.48
C GLU A 592 -4.75 -30.77 -23.59
N LEU A 593 -5.82 -30.83 -22.77
CA LEU A 593 -6.91 -31.78 -22.97
C LEU A 593 -7.54 -31.64 -24.36
N GLN A 594 -7.79 -30.41 -24.82
CA GLN A 594 -8.37 -30.19 -26.15
C GLN A 594 -7.39 -30.58 -27.28
N LYS A 595 -6.11 -30.23 -27.11
CA LYS A 595 -5.02 -30.57 -28.06
C LYS A 595 -4.83 -32.08 -28.18
N ARG A 596 -4.86 -32.83 -27.07
CA ARG A 596 -4.53 -34.26 -27.01
C ARG A 596 -5.74 -35.17 -27.28
N TYR A 597 -6.93 -34.80 -26.82
CA TYR A 597 -8.13 -35.66 -26.86
C TYR A 597 -9.32 -35.07 -27.64
N GLY A 598 -9.18 -33.86 -28.19
CA GLY A 598 -10.26 -33.21 -28.96
C GLY A 598 -10.71 -34.00 -30.19
N GLN A 599 -9.79 -34.64 -30.91
CA GLN A 599 -10.11 -35.53 -32.03
C GLN A 599 -10.85 -36.81 -31.60
N GLN A 600 -10.76 -37.18 -30.32
CA GLN A 600 -11.44 -38.34 -29.73
C GLN A 600 -12.82 -37.96 -29.16
N GLY A 601 -13.27 -36.71 -29.35
CA GLY A 601 -14.59 -36.22 -28.95
C GLY A 601 -14.63 -35.45 -27.63
N ILE A 602 -13.50 -35.30 -26.92
CA ILE A 602 -13.43 -34.48 -25.71
C ILE A 602 -13.61 -32.99 -26.06
N ASN A 603 -14.41 -32.30 -25.26
CA ASN A 603 -14.59 -30.86 -25.33
C ASN A 603 -14.17 -30.23 -23.99
N ALA A 604 -12.93 -29.78 -23.91
CA ALA A 604 -12.34 -29.20 -22.71
C ALA A 604 -12.49 -27.66 -22.68
N TYR A 605 -12.80 -27.11 -21.51
CA TYR A 605 -13.08 -25.69 -21.30
C TYR A 605 -12.43 -25.20 -20.01
N SER A 606 -12.00 -23.94 -19.98
CA SER A 606 -11.67 -23.24 -18.73
C SER A 606 -12.50 -21.97 -18.61
N LEU A 607 -12.71 -21.49 -17.38
CA LEU A 607 -13.48 -20.29 -17.12
C LEU A 607 -13.07 -19.57 -15.83
N HIS A 608 -13.42 -18.29 -15.75
CA HIS A 608 -13.55 -17.53 -14.51
C HIS A 608 -15.04 -17.23 -14.25
N PRO A 609 -15.57 -17.52 -13.06
CA PRO A 609 -17.01 -17.42 -12.78
C PRO A 609 -17.47 -15.99 -12.42
N GLY A 610 -16.53 -15.10 -12.08
CA GLY A 610 -16.77 -13.76 -11.53
C GLY A 610 -16.05 -13.57 -10.19
N MET A 611 -16.05 -12.35 -9.65
CA MET A 611 -15.77 -12.12 -8.23
C MET A 611 -17.04 -12.47 -7.45
N ILE A 612 -17.02 -13.52 -6.63
CA ILE A 612 -18.24 -14.10 -6.02
C ILE A 612 -18.07 -14.15 -4.51
N PHE A 613 -19.17 -13.87 -3.80
CA PHE A 613 -19.29 -14.08 -2.37
C PHE A 613 -19.08 -15.56 -2.02
N THR A 614 -17.85 -15.92 -1.69
CA THR A 614 -17.40 -17.24 -1.26
C THR A 614 -16.55 -17.08 -0.01
N GLY A 615 -16.57 -18.06 0.89
CA GLY A 615 -15.93 -17.98 2.21
C GLY A 615 -14.40 -18.00 2.22
N ILE A 616 -13.75 -17.52 1.15
CA ILE A 616 -12.30 -17.44 0.97
C ILE A 616 -11.67 -16.57 2.08
N THR A 617 -12.31 -15.46 2.46
CA THR A 617 -11.83 -14.55 3.52
C THR A 617 -12.17 -15.00 4.94
N ARG A 618 -12.80 -16.18 5.14
CA ARG A 618 -13.19 -16.68 6.49
C ARG A 618 -12.01 -16.92 7.45
N ARG A 619 -10.77 -16.82 6.97
CA ARG A 619 -9.52 -16.89 7.77
C ARG A 619 -8.70 -15.59 7.74
N ALA A 620 -9.20 -14.52 7.13
CA ALA A 620 -8.52 -13.23 7.05
C ALA A 620 -8.74 -12.38 8.33
N PRO A 621 -7.93 -11.34 8.58
CA PRO A 621 -8.16 -10.39 9.67
C PRO A 621 -9.54 -9.71 9.55
N LYS A 622 -10.24 -9.53 10.68
CA LYS A 622 -11.64 -9.04 10.70
C LYS A 622 -11.86 -7.72 9.94
N LEU A 623 -10.90 -6.80 10.00
CA LEU A 623 -10.98 -5.52 9.28
C LEU A 623 -10.87 -5.70 7.76
N PHE A 624 -9.98 -6.59 7.30
CA PHE A 624 -9.88 -6.94 5.88
C PHE A 624 -11.15 -7.64 5.39
N ASP A 625 -11.68 -8.59 6.16
CA ASP A 625 -12.93 -9.26 5.81
C ASP A 625 -14.09 -8.25 5.71
N PHE A 626 -14.25 -7.35 6.68
CA PHE A 626 -15.27 -6.29 6.64
C PHE A 626 -15.17 -5.39 5.38
N VAL A 627 -13.97 -4.88 5.07
CA VAL A 627 -13.77 -4.06 3.86
C VAL A 627 -14.01 -4.88 2.58
N TYR A 628 -13.59 -6.14 2.56
CA TYR A 628 -13.83 -7.04 1.43
C TYR A 628 -15.32 -7.35 1.24
N GLN A 629 -16.10 -7.51 2.32
CA GLN A 629 -17.55 -7.67 2.22
C GLN A 629 -18.23 -6.41 1.67
N LEU A 630 -17.79 -5.20 2.04
CA LEU A 630 -18.30 -3.96 1.45
C LEU A 630 -18.01 -3.88 -0.06
N VAL A 631 -16.82 -4.27 -0.50
CA VAL A 631 -16.47 -4.36 -1.93
C VAL A 631 -17.34 -5.41 -2.65
N LEU A 632 -17.53 -6.60 -2.07
CA LEU A 632 -18.44 -7.62 -2.60
C LEU A 632 -19.91 -7.18 -2.65
N VAL A 633 -20.35 -6.27 -1.79
CA VAL A 633 -21.70 -5.69 -1.86
C VAL A 633 -21.87 -4.75 -3.07
N ILE A 634 -20.79 -4.29 -3.72
CA ILE A 634 -20.83 -3.42 -4.90
C ILE A 634 -20.49 -4.20 -6.19
N VAL A 635 -19.40 -4.98 -6.20
CA VAL A 635 -18.90 -5.69 -7.39
C VAL A 635 -18.97 -7.22 -7.32
N GLY A 636 -19.49 -7.77 -6.21
CA GLY A 636 -19.61 -9.21 -6.01
C GLY A 636 -20.88 -9.79 -6.64
N LYS A 637 -20.71 -10.87 -7.38
CA LYS A 637 -21.78 -11.75 -7.85
C LYS A 637 -22.36 -12.60 -6.73
N SER A 638 -23.66 -12.88 -6.83
CA SER A 638 -24.32 -13.98 -6.14
C SER A 638 -23.85 -15.35 -6.65
N LEU A 639 -24.20 -16.42 -5.94
CA LEU A 639 -23.83 -17.79 -6.32
C LEU A 639 -24.48 -18.23 -7.64
N SER A 640 -25.70 -17.77 -7.92
CA SER A 640 -26.41 -18.06 -9.17
C SER A 640 -25.78 -17.35 -10.36
N GLU A 641 -25.48 -16.05 -10.26
CA GLU A 641 -24.76 -15.27 -11.29
C GLU A 641 -23.34 -15.81 -11.53
N GLY A 642 -22.70 -16.34 -10.48
CA GLY A 642 -21.40 -17.01 -10.56
C GLY A 642 -21.44 -18.34 -11.32
N ALA A 643 -22.49 -19.13 -11.12
CA ALA A 643 -22.68 -20.41 -11.81
C ALA A 643 -22.97 -20.29 -13.31
N GLN A 644 -23.40 -19.12 -13.79
CA GLN A 644 -23.82 -18.92 -15.19
C GLN A 644 -22.75 -19.32 -16.21
N THR A 645 -21.47 -18.96 -15.97
CA THR A 645 -20.40 -19.32 -16.90
C THR A 645 -20.04 -20.81 -16.83
N SER A 646 -20.15 -21.44 -15.65
CA SER A 646 -20.01 -22.91 -15.50
C SER A 646 -21.11 -23.66 -16.26
N LEU A 647 -22.36 -23.20 -16.15
CA LEU A 647 -23.49 -23.74 -16.91
C LEU A 647 -23.32 -23.51 -18.42
N TYR A 648 -22.88 -22.31 -18.84
CA TYR A 648 -22.59 -22.00 -20.23
C TYR A 648 -21.54 -22.94 -20.83
N CYS A 649 -20.39 -23.16 -20.18
CA CYS A 649 -19.36 -24.07 -20.68
C CYS A 649 -19.80 -25.54 -20.66
N SER A 650 -20.71 -25.91 -19.75
CA SER A 650 -21.24 -27.28 -19.64
C SER A 650 -22.33 -27.58 -20.66
N LEU A 651 -23.18 -26.60 -21.00
CA LEU A 651 -24.42 -26.82 -21.74
C LEU A 651 -24.44 -26.12 -23.12
N SER A 652 -23.85 -24.93 -23.26
CA SER A 652 -23.95 -24.15 -24.50
C SER A 652 -23.09 -24.70 -25.64
N ASN A 653 -23.71 -24.92 -26.81
CA ASN A 653 -22.97 -25.26 -28.05
C ASN A 653 -22.18 -24.07 -28.63
N GLN A 654 -22.31 -22.86 -28.05
CA GLN A 654 -21.52 -21.68 -28.42
C GLN A 654 -20.19 -21.57 -27.65
N ALA A 655 -20.02 -22.31 -26.55
CA ALA A 655 -18.76 -22.35 -25.82
C ALA A 655 -17.67 -23.00 -26.68
N LYS A 656 -16.49 -22.35 -26.78
CA LYS A 656 -15.41 -22.80 -27.67
C LYS A 656 -14.45 -23.75 -26.94
N PRO A 657 -14.26 -24.99 -27.40
CA PRO A 657 -13.32 -25.91 -26.76
C PRO A 657 -11.88 -25.38 -26.82
N GLY A 658 -11.07 -25.70 -25.81
CA GLY A 658 -9.70 -25.22 -25.65
C GLY A 658 -9.56 -23.73 -25.30
N LYS A 659 -10.66 -23.04 -24.93
CA LYS A 659 -10.68 -21.60 -24.60
C LYS A 659 -11.04 -21.32 -23.15
N PHE A 660 -10.65 -20.12 -22.71
CA PHE A 660 -11.03 -19.50 -21.44
C PHE A 660 -12.28 -18.63 -21.60
N HIS A 661 -13.18 -18.69 -20.62
CA HIS A 661 -14.48 -18.02 -20.67
C HIS A 661 -14.76 -17.17 -19.43
N GLY A 662 -15.57 -16.13 -19.58
CA GLY A 662 -16.01 -15.27 -18.49
C GLY A 662 -17.24 -14.48 -18.91
N ASN A 663 -18.25 -14.39 -18.04
CA ASN A 663 -19.56 -13.82 -18.37
C ASN A 663 -20.16 -14.44 -19.65
N CYS A 664 -20.15 -15.77 -19.71
CA CYS A 664 -20.83 -16.59 -20.72
C CYS A 664 -20.38 -16.33 -22.17
N LYS A 665 -19.09 -15.99 -22.35
CA LYS A 665 -18.41 -15.83 -23.65
C LYS A 665 -16.90 -16.08 -23.52
N GLU A 666 -16.20 -16.20 -24.65
CA GLU A 666 -14.72 -16.26 -24.69
C GLU A 666 -14.14 -14.98 -24.05
N ALA A 667 -13.15 -15.13 -23.17
CA ALA A 667 -12.54 -14.06 -22.41
C ALA A 667 -11.02 -13.99 -22.63
N LYS A 668 -10.43 -12.81 -22.41
CA LYS A 668 -8.97 -12.62 -22.44
C LYS A 668 -8.31 -13.24 -21.20
N THR A 669 -7.09 -13.71 -21.38
CA THR A 669 -6.21 -14.25 -20.32
C THR A 669 -4.88 -13.49 -20.28
N SER A 670 -4.04 -13.77 -19.27
CA SER A 670 -2.64 -13.33 -19.25
C SER A 670 -1.86 -13.87 -20.47
N PRO A 671 -0.73 -13.24 -20.87
CA PRO A 671 0.10 -13.72 -21.97
C PRO A 671 0.60 -15.16 -21.77
N LEU A 672 0.97 -15.52 -20.54
CA LEU A 672 1.42 -16.87 -20.18
C LEU A 672 0.38 -17.96 -20.52
N ALA A 673 -0.92 -17.68 -20.38
CA ALA A 673 -1.97 -18.64 -20.69
C ALA A 673 -2.01 -19.05 -22.17
N TYR A 674 -1.45 -18.24 -23.07
CA TYR A 674 -1.30 -18.58 -24.50
C TYR A 674 0.04 -19.27 -24.83
N ASN A 675 0.96 -19.41 -23.86
CA ASN A 675 2.25 -20.06 -24.07
C ASN A 675 2.10 -21.59 -24.09
N LYS A 676 2.05 -22.16 -25.29
CA LYS A 676 1.89 -23.60 -25.55
C LYS A 676 3.00 -24.46 -24.94
N LYS A 677 4.24 -23.94 -24.87
CA LYS A 677 5.40 -24.69 -24.34
C LYS A 677 5.25 -24.86 -22.82
N LEU A 678 4.87 -23.79 -22.13
CA LEU A 678 4.57 -23.85 -20.69
C LEU A 678 3.35 -24.72 -20.37
N ALA A 679 2.35 -24.76 -21.26
CA ALA A 679 1.21 -25.66 -21.12
C ALA A 679 1.61 -27.14 -21.18
N GLU A 680 2.51 -27.47 -22.11
CA GLU A 680 3.06 -28.82 -22.32
C GLU A 680 4.00 -29.24 -21.18
N GLU A 681 4.91 -28.36 -20.75
CA GLU A 681 5.74 -28.58 -19.55
C GLU A 681 4.90 -28.78 -18.28
N CYS A 682 3.83 -27.99 -18.11
CA CYS A 682 2.91 -28.15 -16.98
C CYS A 682 2.16 -29.49 -17.04
N TRP A 683 1.81 -29.98 -18.24
CA TRP A 683 1.22 -31.32 -18.42
C TRP A 683 2.23 -32.41 -18.02
N GLU A 684 3.45 -32.37 -18.57
CA GLU A 684 4.51 -33.35 -18.29
C GLU A 684 4.90 -33.38 -16.80
N PHE A 685 5.03 -32.21 -16.17
CA PHE A 685 5.22 -32.09 -14.72
C PHE A 685 4.07 -32.74 -13.94
N SER A 686 2.82 -32.51 -14.36
CA SER A 686 1.64 -33.07 -13.68
C SER A 686 1.57 -34.59 -13.81
N GLU A 687 1.91 -35.14 -14.99
CA GLU A 687 2.02 -36.59 -15.16
C GLU A 687 3.15 -37.18 -14.32
N ARG A 688 4.31 -36.54 -14.29
CA ARG A 688 5.46 -36.99 -13.50
C ARG A 688 5.13 -37.02 -12.01
N ILE A 689 4.63 -35.92 -11.44
CA ILE A 689 4.26 -35.83 -10.02
C ILE A 689 3.19 -36.85 -9.64
N VAL A 690 2.18 -37.05 -10.49
CA VAL A 690 1.18 -38.12 -10.28
C VAL A 690 1.86 -39.49 -10.26
N ASN A 691 2.62 -39.84 -11.29
CA ASN A 691 3.25 -41.16 -11.40
C ASN A 691 4.25 -41.43 -10.25
N GLU A 692 4.94 -40.39 -9.75
CA GLU A 692 5.82 -40.45 -8.57
C GLU A 692 5.03 -40.70 -7.28
N LYS A 693 4.01 -39.88 -7.00
CA LYS A 693 3.26 -39.92 -5.74
C LYS A 693 2.27 -41.08 -5.64
N THR A 694 1.77 -41.60 -6.77
CA THR A 694 0.81 -42.73 -6.80
C THR A 694 1.47 -44.08 -7.08
N LYS A 695 2.81 -44.18 -6.98
CA LYS A 695 3.57 -45.42 -7.22
C LYS A 695 3.29 -46.56 -6.23
N HIS A 696 2.58 -46.26 -5.14
CA HIS A 696 2.30 -47.16 -4.02
C HIS A 696 0.79 -47.40 -3.79
N PHE A 697 -0.06 -47.13 -4.78
CA PHE A 697 -1.52 -47.26 -4.71
C PHE A 697 -2.05 -48.48 -5.49
#